data_AF-A0A0B8PPH8-F1
#
_entry.id   AF-A0A0B8PPH8-F1
#
_cell.length_a   1.000
_cell.length_b   1.000
_cell.length_c   1.000
_cell.angle_alpha   90.00
_cell.angle_beta   90.00
_cell.angle_gamma   90.00
#
_symmetry.space_group_name_H-M   'P 1'
#
loop_
_entity.id
_entity.type
_entity.pdbx_description
1 polymer ?
#
loop_
_entity_poly.entity_id
_entity_poly.type
_entity_poly.pdbx_seq_one_letter_code
_entity_poly.pdbx_strand_id
1 'polypeptide(L)'
;MNQTENITVNQLDAMTFPLHGMRLIEASAGTGKTFTIAGLYLRLLLGHGDQNSAHRAPLTVEQILVVTFTEAATAELRDRIRARIHQARIAFSRGHSDDPVIKPLLEQTQDRDLACALLLDAERQMDEAAIFTIHGFCQRMLTQNAFESGSRFSSELITDESELMSQVVADYWRREFYPLPEPLVDAVREMWRTPEALLKVIRTHLSGSERFIHAPGGADDLANAYKQRLSQTQQMKVSWLEASAEVEKIIADSGIAKNPYNKRNVPNWVSKLDDWANSNPNSIQNIDELERFRSSLLQEKTKKGNPPEHKVFDKIEAFLQLPKLEVEQSILAHAIQACRSKLAETKQRQHQLSFDDLLSQLDKALLSDEQGLLSERIRSLFPVAMIDEFQDTDPQQYSIFSQLYSNYPESGLFMIGDPKQAIYAFRGADIFTYIRARKEVTSHFNLTTNWRSSSDMVEASNLLFEEADKPFIYDDDIPFICVDPSPKAHKMQWQLNGDKQPAFTAWLMEDEAGLKKGDYLNVMALGTATEIEKLLTASDQGLAKLDGEPIQPQNIAVLVRTGHEASMVRQALSKKGIASVYLSNRDSVYASHAAPDLAMFLFACLHNHDESAVRASLGCKLLGLPLGELNALQQDELAWESVINEYAEYKDYWQQFGVMA
;
A
#
# COMPACT_ATOMS: atom_id res chain seq x y z
N MET A 1 11.97 -11.71 32.16
CA MET A 1 13.09 -10.85 32.58
C MET A 1 13.99 -10.70 31.37
N ASN A 2 13.70 -9.74 30.50
CA ASN A 2 14.52 -9.46 29.32
C ASN A 2 15.57 -8.45 29.76
N GLN A 3 16.83 -8.88 29.74
CA GLN A 3 17.96 -7.95 29.82
C GLN A 3 17.89 -7.07 28.58
N THR A 4 17.56 -5.79 28.78
CA THR A 4 17.80 -4.73 27.80
C THR A 4 19.30 -4.59 27.66
N GLU A 5 19.91 -5.38 26.77
CA GLU A 5 21.26 -5.07 26.28
C GLU A 5 21.18 -3.67 25.65
N ASN A 6 22.08 -2.77 26.07
CA ASN A 6 22.15 -1.42 25.52
C ASN A 6 22.45 -1.50 24.03
N ILE A 7 21.44 -1.26 23.20
CA ILE A 7 21.58 -1.11 21.74
C ILE A 7 22.55 0.04 21.49
N THR A 8 23.71 -0.25 20.91
CA THR A 8 24.70 0.75 20.54
C THR A 8 24.53 1.09 19.07
N VAL A 9 24.12 2.34 18.80
CA VAL A 9 24.00 2.89 17.44
C VAL A 9 25.36 3.47 17.04
N ASN A 10 25.99 2.89 16.02
CA ASN A 10 27.30 3.30 15.54
C ASN A 10 27.17 4.13 14.25
N GLN A 11 28.06 5.09 14.04
CA GLN A 11 28.16 5.73 12.73
C GLN A 11 28.73 4.71 11.72
N LEU A 12 28.07 4.53 10.57
CA LEU A 12 28.54 3.58 9.57
C LEU A 12 29.80 4.10 8.87
N ASP A 13 30.88 3.33 8.95
CA ASP A 13 32.02 3.43 8.05
C ASP A 13 32.02 2.21 7.12
N ALA A 14 31.86 2.47 5.82
CA ALA A 14 31.75 1.44 4.81
C ALA A 14 32.99 0.54 4.73
N MET A 15 34.17 1.00 5.14
CA MET A 15 35.43 0.25 5.05
C MET A 15 35.64 -0.72 6.21
N THR A 16 35.05 -0.43 7.37
CA THR A 16 35.19 -1.22 8.61
C THR A 16 33.92 -1.96 8.99
N PHE A 17 32.81 -1.72 8.27
CA PHE A 17 31.54 -2.41 8.47
C PHE A 17 31.71 -3.95 8.45
N PRO A 18 31.20 -4.69 9.45
CA PRO A 18 31.25 -6.15 9.46
C PRO A 18 30.38 -6.81 8.39
N LEU A 19 31.01 -7.48 7.43
CA LEU A 19 30.35 -8.16 6.31
C LEU A 19 29.83 -9.57 6.66
N HIS A 20 29.34 -9.75 7.89
CA HIS A 20 28.78 -10.99 8.44
C HIS A 20 27.79 -10.67 9.57
N GLY A 21 27.01 -11.67 9.97
CA GLY A 21 25.93 -11.57 10.94
C GLY A 21 24.76 -10.72 10.44
N MET A 22 23.80 -10.50 11.34
CA MET A 22 22.69 -9.58 11.12
C MET A 22 23.09 -8.16 11.47
N ARG A 23 22.81 -7.21 10.56
CA ARG A 23 23.13 -5.80 10.71
C ARG A 23 21.95 -4.96 10.24
N LEU A 24 21.65 -3.90 10.98
CA LEU A 24 20.65 -2.90 10.60
C LEU A 24 21.36 -1.59 10.25
N ILE A 25 21.08 -1.06 9.06
CA ILE A 25 21.62 0.21 8.56
C ILE A 25 20.47 1.19 8.38
N GLU A 26 20.38 2.17 9.26
CA GLU A 26 19.43 3.29 9.13
C GLU A 26 20.03 4.37 8.22
N ALA A 27 19.43 4.51 7.05
CA ALA A 27 19.89 5.40 5.99
C ALA A 27 18.86 6.52 5.76
N SER A 28 18.95 7.59 6.57
CA SER A 28 18.06 8.75 6.46
C SER A 28 18.03 9.36 5.05
N ALA A 29 16.98 10.13 4.75
CA ALA A 29 16.78 10.71 3.42
C ALA A 29 18.04 11.42 2.90
N GLY A 30 18.48 11.02 1.69
CA GLY A 30 19.62 11.62 1.01
C GLY A 30 21.01 11.30 1.58
N THR A 31 21.12 10.35 2.52
CA THR A 31 22.41 10.02 3.16
C THR A 31 23.34 9.10 2.37
N GLY A 32 22.92 8.65 1.18
CA GLY A 32 23.75 7.82 0.32
C GLY A 32 23.57 6.31 0.52
N LYS A 33 22.35 5.86 0.84
CA LYS A 33 21.98 4.44 0.94
C LYS A 33 22.54 3.58 -0.20
N THR A 34 22.21 3.94 -1.44
CA THR A 34 22.65 3.20 -2.63
C THR A 34 24.16 3.24 -2.84
N PHE A 35 24.80 4.36 -2.49
CA PHE A 35 26.25 4.50 -2.54
C PHE A 35 26.92 3.54 -1.54
N THR A 36 26.33 3.42 -0.34
CA THR A 36 26.77 2.48 0.70
C THR A 36 26.61 1.03 0.25
N ILE A 37 25.44 0.65 -0.29
CA ILE A 37 25.20 -0.70 -0.83
C ILE A 37 26.24 -1.06 -1.88
N ALA A 38 26.51 -0.17 -2.85
CA ALA A 38 27.50 -0.41 -3.89
C ALA A 38 28.93 -0.52 -3.33
N GLY A 39 29.26 0.24 -2.27
CA GLY A 39 30.54 0.12 -1.56
C GLY A 39 30.72 -1.20 -0.83
N LEU A 40 29.69 -1.65 -0.10
CA LEU A 40 29.70 -2.96 0.56
C LEU A 40 29.77 -4.10 -0.47
N TYR A 41 29.08 -3.96 -1.61
CA TYR A 41 29.14 -4.90 -2.73
C TYR A 41 30.58 -5.07 -3.26
N LEU A 42 31.30 -3.96 -3.48
CA LEU A 42 32.71 -4.01 -3.87
C LEU A 42 33.59 -4.71 -2.83
N ARG A 43 33.36 -4.46 -1.54
CA ARG A 43 34.13 -5.12 -0.48
C ARG A 43 33.90 -6.63 -0.46
N LEU A 44 32.67 -7.08 -0.68
CA LEU A 44 32.33 -8.50 -0.77
C LEU A 44 33.01 -9.16 -1.97
N LEU A 45 33.02 -8.51 -3.15
CA LEU A 45 33.70 -9.01 -4.35
C LEU A 45 35.21 -9.15 -4.14
N LEU A 46 35.82 -8.21 -3.42
CA LEU A 46 37.27 -8.16 -3.20
C LEU A 46 37.72 -8.92 -1.94
N GLY A 47 36.80 -9.45 -1.13
CA GLY A 47 37.11 -10.03 0.18
C GLY A 47 37.79 -9.02 1.12
N HIS A 48 37.46 -7.74 1.00
CA HIS A 48 38.16 -6.65 1.67
C HIS A 48 37.71 -6.45 3.13
N GLY A 49 38.69 -6.39 4.03
CA GLY A 49 38.55 -6.04 5.43
C GLY A 49 39.61 -6.75 6.28
N ASP A 50 39.51 -6.61 7.60
CA ASP A 50 40.26 -7.40 8.57
C ASP A 50 39.46 -8.63 9.05
N GLN A 51 39.98 -9.38 10.02
CA GLN A 51 39.32 -10.58 10.57
C GLN A 51 37.93 -10.31 11.17
N ASN A 52 37.65 -9.06 11.56
CA ASN A 52 36.37 -8.68 12.17
C ASN A 52 35.38 -8.10 11.16
N SER A 53 35.88 -7.60 10.03
CA SER A 53 35.10 -6.84 9.05
C SER A 53 34.96 -7.49 7.67
N ALA A 54 35.90 -8.35 7.27
CA ALA A 54 35.84 -9.08 6.02
C ALA A 54 34.86 -10.26 6.11
N HIS A 55 34.28 -10.62 4.98
CA HIS A 55 33.62 -11.91 4.83
C HIS A 55 34.69 -13.02 4.66
N ARG A 56 34.37 -14.26 5.06
CA ARG A 56 35.30 -15.42 5.07
C ARG A 56 36.04 -15.69 3.76
N ALA A 57 35.45 -15.28 2.63
CA ALA A 57 36.02 -15.40 1.30
C ALA A 57 35.44 -14.29 0.39
N PRO A 58 36.18 -13.88 -0.67
CA PRO A 58 35.62 -13.09 -1.77
C PRO A 58 34.41 -13.79 -2.38
N LEU A 59 33.37 -13.02 -2.71
CA LEU A 59 32.13 -13.52 -3.31
C LEU A 59 32.03 -13.15 -4.78
N THR A 60 31.25 -13.92 -5.54
CA THR A 60 30.87 -13.60 -6.92
C THR A 60 29.57 -12.78 -6.97
N VAL A 61 29.24 -12.22 -8.12
CA VAL A 61 28.00 -11.42 -8.31
C VAL A 61 26.72 -12.23 -8.12
N GLU A 62 26.79 -13.55 -8.35
CA GLU A 62 25.67 -14.49 -8.12
C GLU A 62 25.50 -14.82 -6.63
N GLN A 63 26.54 -14.65 -5.81
CA GLN A 63 26.55 -15.01 -4.39
C GLN A 63 26.13 -13.86 -3.47
N ILE A 64 26.08 -12.63 -3.99
CA ILE A 64 25.68 -11.45 -3.23
C ILE A 64 24.22 -11.15 -3.58
N LEU A 65 23.30 -11.64 -2.75
CA LEU A 65 21.87 -11.40 -2.93
C LEU A 65 21.54 -9.95 -2.55
N VAL A 66 20.91 -9.23 -3.47
CA VAL A 66 20.36 -7.89 -3.22
C VAL A 66 18.89 -7.91 -3.59
N VAL A 67 18.02 -7.63 -2.62
CA VAL A 67 16.58 -7.61 -2.83
C VAL A 67 16.02 -6.21 -2.66
N THR A 68 15.08 -5.84 -3.53
CA THR A 68 14.38 -4.56 -3.48
C THR A 68 12.86 -4.76 -3.60
N PHE A 69 12.09 -3.72 -3.29
CA PHE A 69 10.63 -3.78 -3.34
C PHE A 69 10.03 -3.66 -4.75
N THR A 70 10.73 -3.03 -5.70
CA THR A 70 10.18 -2.76 -7.06
C THR A 70 11.15 -3.15 -8.18
N GLU A 71 10.60 -3.49 -9.35
CA GLU A 71 11.40 -3.80 -10.54
C GLU A 71 12.25 -2.60 -11.00
N ALA A 72 11.71 -1.38 -10.87
CA ALA A 72 12.45 -0.16 -11.19
C ALA A 72 13.66 0.04 -10.25
N ALA A 73 13.47 -0.17 -8.94
CA ALA A 73 14.57 -0.10 -7.96
C ALA A 73 15.61 -1.19 -8.22
N THR A 74 15.18 -2.40 -8.59
CA THR A 74 16.06 -3.51 -8.98
C THR A 74 16.94 -3.11 -10.18
N ALA A 75 16.34 -2.57 -11.24
CA ALA A 75 17.05 -2.13 -12.43
C ALA A 75 18.03 -0.99 -12.13
N GLU A 76 17.57 0.05 -11.41
CA GLU A 76 18.41 1.18 -11.02
C GLU A 76 19.61 0.72 -10.16
N LEU A 77 19.37 -0.16 -9.19
CA LEU A 77 20.42 -0.66 -8.30
C LEU A 77 21.44 -1.51 -9.05
N ARG A 78 20.99 -2.34 -10.01
CA ARG A 78 21.86 -3.13 -10.89
C ARG A 78 22.77 -2.24 -11.74
N ASP A 79 22.21 -1.20 -12.36
CA ASP A 79 23.00 -0.25 -13.17
C ASP A 79 24.03 0.50 -12.33
N ARG A 80 23.65 0.92 -11.12
CA ARG A 80 24.55 1.61 -10.19
C ARG A 80 25.69 0.70 -9.73
N ILE A 81 25.41 -0.56 -9.36
CA ILE A 81 26.44 -1.53 -8.97
C ILE A 81 27.38 -1.83 -10.15
N ARG A 82 26.84 -2.06 -11.34
CA ARG A 82 27.63 -2.27 -12.57
C ARG A 82 28.57 -1.10 -12.85
N ALA A 83 28.04 0.13 -12.82
CA ALA A 83 28.85 1.34 -13.01
C ALA A 83 29.94 1.46 -11.94
N ARG A 84 29.63 1.08 -10.69
CA ARG A 84 30.58 1.11 -9.57
C ARG A 84 31.72 0.11 -9.72
N ILE A 85 31.41 -1.12 -10.13
CA ILE A 85 32.40 -2.17 -10.44
C ILE A 85 33.32 -1.70 -11.57
N HIS A 86 32.74 -1.15 -12.65
CA HIS A 86 33.52 -0.60 -13.76
C HIS A 86 34.48 0.52 -13.32
N GLN A 87 33.99 1.47 -12.51
CA GLN A 87 34.81 2.54 -11.94
C GLN A 87 35.95 2.00 -11.08
N ALA A 88 35.65 1.03 -10.21
CA ALA A 88 36.67 0.38 -9.39
C ALA A 88 37.71 -0.33 -10.25
N ARG A 89 37.30 -1.11 -11.26
CA ARG A 89 38.22 -1.80 -12.16
C ARG A 89 39.19 -0.84 -12.86
N ILE A 90 38.67 0.28 -13.37
CA ILE A 90 39.50 1.33 -13.99
C ILE A 90 40.50 1.90 -12.99
N ALA A 91 40.06 2.21 -11.77
CA ALA A 91 40.93 2.72 -10.71
C ALA A 91 42.03 1.73 -10.33
N PHE A 92 41.70 0.44 -10.18
CA PHE A 92 42.67 -0.62 -9.90
C PHE A 92 43.67 -0.80 -11.04
N SER A 93 43.21 -0.77 -12.30
CA SER A 93 44.07 -0.83 -13.46
C SER A 93 45.01 0.38 -13.59
N ARG A 94 44.54 1.58 -13.21
CA ARG A 94 45.33 2.83 -13.27
C ARG A 94 46.20 3.06 -12.04
N GLY A 95 45.93 2.35 -10.93
CA GLY A 95 46.59 2.56 -9.65
C GLY A 95 46.24 3.90 -8.98
N HIS A 96 45.12 4.53 -9.34
CA HIS A 96 44.69 5.81 -8.76
C HIS A 96 43.16 6.00 -8.79
N SER A 97 42.63 6.59 -7.72
CA SER A 97 41.25 7.04 -7.60
C SER A 97 41.15 8.19 -6.59
N ASP A 98 40.26 9.14 -6.85
CA ASP A 98 39.85 10.18 -5.88
C ASP A 98 38.52 9.85 -5.19
N ASP A 99 37.92 8.71 -5.54
CA ASP A 99 36.67 8.28 -4.95
C ASP A 99 36.87 7.80 -3.50
N PRO A 100 36.03 8.24 -2.53
CA PRO A 100 36.25 7.99 -1.11
C PRO A 100 36.10 6.53 -0.67
N VAL A 101 35.50 5.65 -1.50
CA VAL A 101 35.40 4.21 -1.22
C VAL A 101 36.44 3.43 -2.03
N ILE A 102 36.60 3.76 -3.32
CA ILE A 102 37.53 3.02 -4.19
C ILE A 102 38.99 3.32 -3.85
N LYS A 103 39.33 4.55 -3.46
CA LYS A 103 40.69 4.93 -3.07
C LYS A 103 41.21 4.08 -1.90
N PRO A 104 40.53 4.00 -0.74
CA PRO A 104 41.02 3.16 0.35
C PRO A 104 41.00 1.68 -0.01
N LEU A 105 40.02 1.18 -0.79
CA LEU A 105 40.04 -0.20 -1.30
C LEU A 105 41.33 -0.48 -2.10
N LEU A 106 41.69 0.43 -3.00
CA LEU A 106 42.88 0.32 -3.83
C LEU A 106 44.18 0.37 -3.01
N GLU A 107 44.24 1.23 -1.98
CA GLU A 107 45.40 1.39 -1.11
C GLU A 107 45.60 0.20 -0.17
N GLN A 108 44.51 -0.42 0.30
CA GLN A 108 44.53 -1.52 1.26
C GLN A 108 44.58 -2.92 0.60
N THR A 109 44.31 -3.01 -0.70
CA THR A 109 44.40 -4.26 -1.45
C THR A 109 45.85 -4.60 -1.79
N GLN A 110 46.30 -5.79 -1.37
CA GLN A 110 47.68 -6.26 -1.58
C GLN A 110 47.94 -6.70 -3.02
N ASP A 111 47.05 -7.50 -3.59
CA ASP A 111 47.17 -8.02 -4.97
C ASP A 111 46.22 -7.28 -5.90
N ARG A 112 46.75 -6.26 -6.58
CA ARG A 112 45.98 -5.41 -7.50
C ARG A 112 45.61 -6.12 -8.79
N ASP A 113 46.45 -7.04 -9.25
CA ASP A 113 46.21 -7.78 -10.49
C ASP A 113 45.05 -8.76 -10.30
N LEU A 114 45.05 -9.48 -9.17
CA LEU A 114 43.92 -10.33 -8.78
C LEU A 114 42.63 -9.51 -8.62
N ALA A 115 42.68 -8.38 -7.91
CA ALA A 115 41.50 -7.52 -7.74
C ALA A 115 40.96 -6.99 -9.08
N CYS A 116 41.83 -6.60 -10.02
CA CYS A 116 41.43 -6.18 -11.36
C CYS A 116 40.77 -7.33 -12.14
N ALA A 117 41.29 -8.56 -12.02
CA ALA A 117 40.70 -9.75 -12.63
C ALA A 117 39.32 -10.06 -12.04
N LEU A 118 39.18 -10.07 -10.70
CA LEU A 118 37.90 -10.28 -10.01
C LEU A 118 36.85 -9.25 -10.44
N LEU A 119 37.23 -7.96 -10.51
CA LEU A 119 36.32 -6.89 -10.94
C LEU A 119 35.95 -7.00 -12.43
N LEU A 120 36.86 -7.46 -13.29
CA LEU A 120 36.57 -7.71 -14.69
C LEU A 120 35.58 -8.87 -14.88
N ASP A 121 35.77 -9.96 -14.14
CA ASP A 121 34.87 -11.11 -14.18
C ASP A 121 33.49 -10.72 -13.64
N ALA A 122 33.44 -9.99 -12.52
CA ALA A 122 32.20 -9.44 -11.98
C ALA A 122 31.49 -8.53 -12.98
N GLU A 123 32.21 -7.62 -13.66
CA GLU A 123 31.64 -6.74 -14.69
C GLU A 123 31.01 -7.53 -15.84
N ARG A 124 31.65 -8.61 -16.29
CA ARG A 124 31.16 -9.50 -17.36
C ARG A 124 29.93 -10.32 -16.94
N GLN A 125 29.83 -10.67 -15.67
CA GLN A 125 28.76 -11.50 -15.11
C GLN A 125 27.59 -10.68 -14.55
N MET A 126 27.57 -9.35 -14.71
CA MET A 126 26.52 -8.51 -14.13
C MET A 126 25.10 -8.80 -14.65
N ASP A 127 24.93 -9.50 -15.76
CA ASP A 127 23.61 -9.95 -16.23
C ASP A 127 23.07 -11.13 -15.41
N GLU A 128 23.94 -11.88 -14.73
CA GLU A 128 23.60 -12.99 -13.83
C GLU A 128 23.60 -12.57 -12.35
N ALA A 129 23.91 -11.30 -12.06
CA ALA A 129 23.97 -10.77 -10.71
C ALA A 129 22.67 -11.03 -9.93
N ALA A 130 22.81 -11.47 -8.68
CA ALA A 130 21.69 -11.83 -7.80
C ALA A 130 20.96 -10.60 -7.23
N ILE A 131 20.47 -9.73 -8.11
CA ILE A 131 19.75 -8.49 -7.78
C ILE A 131 18.32 -8.67 -8.26
N PHE A 132 17.38 -8.87 -7.33
CA PHE A 132 16.00 -9.25 -7.62
C PHE A 132 15.00 -8.39 -6.85
N THR A 133 13.73 -8.43 -7.27
CA THR A 133 12.64 -8.12 -6.35
C THR A 133 12.47 -9.27 -5.34
N ILE A 134 11.86 -8.99 -4.19
CA ILE A 134 11.60 -10.04 -3.18
C ILE A 134 10.77 -11.19 -3.78
N HIS A 135 9.77 -10.87 -4.60
CA HIS A 135 8.98 -11.86 -5.34
C HIS A 135 9.83 -12.65 -6.35
N GLY A 136 10.68 -11.98 -7.13
CA GLY A 136 11.57 -12.64 -8.08
C GLY A 136 12.54 -13.60 -7.41
N PHE A 137 13.06 -13.25 -6.23
CA PHE A 137 13.85 -14.15 -5.40
C PHE A 137 13.03 -15.39 -4.99
N CYS A 138 11.83 -15.19 -4.45
CA CYS A 138 10.98 -16.30 -4.00
C CYS A 138 10.61 -17.26 -5.13
N GLN A 139 10.22 -16.71 -6.29
CA GLN A 139 9.93 -17.50 -7.49
C GLN A 139 11.13 -18.34 -7.92
N ARG A 140 12.32 -17.74 -7.97
CA ARG A 140 13.55 -18.43 -8.36
C ARG A 140 13.88 -19.56 -7.39
N MET A 141 13.74 -19.32 -6.08
CA MET A 141 14.02 -20.34 -5.06
C MET A 141 13.04 -21.49 -5.09
N LEU A 142 11.74 -21.22 -5.28
CA LEU A 142 10.73 -22.26 -5.44
C LEU A 142 10.97 -23.10 -6.70
N THR A 143 11.34 -22.45 -7.82
CA THR A 143 11.55 -23.15 -9.11
C THR A 143 12.82 -23.99 -9.11
N GLN A 144 13.94 -23.46 -8.57
CA GLN A 144 15.23 -24.15 -8.55
C GLN A 144 15.32 -25.29 -7.52
N ASN A 145 14.51 -25.20 -6.46
CA ASN A 145 14.46 -26.17 -5.36
C ASN A 145 13.07 -26.80 -5.27
N ALA A 146 12.47 -27.14 -6.42
CA ALA A 146 11.11 -27.64 -6.51
C ALA A 146 10.88 -28.93 -5.71
N PHE A 147 11.90 -29.80 -5.63
CA PHE A 147 11.82 -31.04 -4.85
C PHE A 147 11.74 -30.77 -3.35
N GLU A 148 12.59 -29.87 -2.85
CA GLU A 148 12.67 -29.53 -1.43
C GLU A 148 11.51 -28.65 -0.98
N SER A 149 11.02 -27.77 -1.86
CA SER A 149 9.87 -26.88 -1.59
C SER A 149 8.52 -27.54 -1.83
N GLY A 150 8.47 -28.73 -2.42
CA GLY A 150 7.23 -29.38 -2.87
C GLY A 150 6.51 -28.60 -3.98
N SER A 151 7.17 -27.62 -4.59
CA SER A 151 6.62 -26.80 -5.66
C SER A 151 6.62 -27.57 -6.99
N ARG A 152 5.77 -27.17 -7.93
CA ARG A 152 5.71 -27.78 -9.27
C ARG A 152 6.65 -27.03 -10.21
N PHE A 153 7.27 -27.76 -11.15
CA PHE A 153 8.18 -27.20 -12.15
C PHE A 153 7.55 -26.17 -13.10
N SER A 154 6.23 -26.24 -13.32
CA SER A 154 5.50 -25.34 -14.20
C SER A 154 4.22 -24.85 -13.51
N SER A 155 4.29 -23.63 -12.97
CA SER A 155 3.13 -22.89 -12.51
C SER A 155 3.02 -21.60 -13.30
N GLU A 156 1.79 -21.23 -13.68
CA GLU A 156 1.52 -19.96 -14.32
C GLU A 156 1.44 -18.85 -13.26
N LEU A 157 2.26 -17.80 -13.40
CA LEU A 157 2.19 -16.64 -12.51
C LEU A 157 1.05 -15.72 -12.98
N ILE A 158 0.04 -15.54 -12.13
CA ILE A 158 -1.06 -14.60 -12.36
C ILE A 158 -0.80 -13.29 -11.61
N THR A 159 -0.98 -12.16 -12.29
CA THR A 159 -0.74 -10.82 -11.74
C THR A 159 -2.02 -10.14 -11.24
N ASP A 160 -3.19 -10.61 -11.67
CA ASP A 160 -4.50 -10.10 -11.23
C ASP A 160 -5.40 -11.26 -10.81
N GLU A 161 -5.77 -11.28 -9.53
CA GLU A 161 -6.67 -12.28 -8.94
C GLU A 161 -8.14 -11.82 -8.91
N SER A 162 -8.46 -10.64 -9.46
CA SER A 162 -9.79 -10.01 -9.34
C SER A 162 -10.94 -10.89 -9.83
N GLU A 163 -10.77 -11.51 -11.00
CA GLU A 163 -11.79 -12.38 -11.60
C GLU A 163 -11.98 -13.65 -10.75
N LEU A 164 -10.88 -14.25 -10.32
CA LEU A 164 -10.89 -15.46 -9.48
C LEU A 164 -11.56 -15.18 -8.12
N MET A 165 -11.23 -14.06 -7.49
CA MET A 165 -11.86 -13.62 -6.24
C MET A 165 -13.36 -13.37 -6.43
N SER A 166 -13.77 -12.75 -7.55
CA SER A 166 -15.18 -12.53 -7.87
C SER A 166 -15.94 -13.85 -8.01
N GLN A 167 -15.37 -14.82 -8.73
CA GLN A 167 -15.96 -16.15 -8.88
C GLN A 167 -16.10 -16.86 -7.53
N VAL A 168 -15.04 -16.88 -6.71
CA VAL A 168 -15.03 -17.55 -5.41
C VAL A 168 -16.06 -16.94 -4.45
N VAL A 169 -16.17 -15.61 -4.39
CA VAL A 169 -17.15 -14.93 -3.53
C VAL A 169 -18.58 -15.14 -4.05
N ALA A 170 -18.79 -15.17 -5.36
CA ALA A 170 -20.11 -15.49 -5.92
C ALA A 170 -20.52 -16.94 -5.60
N ASP A 171 -19.60 -17.89 -5.64
CA ASP A 171 -19.86 -19.28 -5.28
C ASP A 171 -20.13 -19.44 -3.78
N TYR A 172 -19.35 -18.75 -2.93
CA TYR A 172 -19.62 -18.65 -1.50
C TYR A 172 -21.03 -18.10 -1.24
N TRP A 173 -21.39 -17.00 -1.91
CA TRP A 173 -22.72 -16.38 -1.77
C TRP A 173 -23.85 -17.35 -2.11
N ARG A 174 -23.74 -18.08 -3.22
CA ARG A 174 -24.73 -19.09 -3.64
C ARG A 174 -24.83 -20.22 -2.62
N ARG A 175 -23.71 -20.71 -2.12
CA ARG A 175 -23.67 -21.86 -1.21
C ARG A 175 -24.18 -21.50 0.18
N GLU A 176 -23.77 -20.36 0.72
CA GLU A 176 -24.07 -19.99 2.11
C GLU A 176 -25.39 -19.23 2.25
N PHE A 177 -25.78 -18.38 1.28
CA PHE A 177 -26.93 -17.47 1.46
C PHE A 177 -28.22 -17.92 0.78
N TYR A 178 -28.16 -18.69 -0.32
CA TYR A 178 -29.38 -19.21 -0.95
C TYR A 178 -30.17 -20.19 -0.08
N PRO A 179 -29.56 -21.06 0.76
CA PRO A 179 -30.31 -21.96 1.63
C PRO A 179 -30.81 -21.30 2.92
N LEU A 180 -30.46 -20.03 3.19
CA LEU A 180 -30.87 -19.36 4.42
C LEU A 180 -32.39 -19.13 4.46
N PRO A 181 -33.00 -19.17 5.66
CA PRO A 181 -34.39 -18.80 5.82
C PRO A 181 -34.60 -17.30 5.57
N GLU A 182 -35.81 -16.93 5.11
CA GLU A 182 -36.17 -15.57 4.68
C GLU A 182 -35.74 -14.45 5.65
N PRO A 183 -35.90 -14.55 6.99
CA PRO A 183 -35.45 -13.49 7.91
C PRO A 183 -33.94 -13.22 7.87
N LEU A 184 -33.13 -14.27 7.67
CA LEU A 184 -31.68 -14.14 7.56
C LEU A 184 -31.27 -13.56 6.21
N VAL A 185 -31.99 -13.90 5.14
CA VAL A 185 -31.76 -13.34 3.80
C VAL A 185 -31.99 -11.83 3.81
N ASP A 186 -33.05 -11.36 4.46
CA ASP A 186 -33.34 -9.92 4.58
C ASP A 186 -32.23 -9.20 5.35
N ALA A 187 -31.79 -9.77 6.48
CA ALA A 187 -30.67 -9.21 7.26
C ALA A 187 -29.38 -9.13 6.42
N VAL A 188 -29.06 -10.18 5.66
CA VAL A 188 -27.91 -10.18 4.75
C VAL A 188 -28.05 -9.13 3.66
N ARG A 189 -29.24 -8.97 3.07
CA ARG A 189 -29.52 -7.97 2.01
C ARG A 189 -29.41 -6.53 2.49
N GLU A 190 -29.75 -6.27 3.76
CA GLU A 190 -29.54 -4.96 4.38
C GLU A 190 -28.05 -4.63 4.51
N MET A 191 -27.21 -5.62 4.82
CA MET A 191 -25.75 -5.46 4.93
C MET A 191 -25.08 -5.39 3.55
N TRP A 192 -25.36 -6.35 2.67
CA TRP A 192 -24.78 -6.47 1.34
C TRP A 192 -25.85 -6.86 0.32
N ARG A 193 -26.03 -6.03 -0.72
CA ARG A 193 -27.04 -6.29 -1.76
C ARG A 193 -26.59 -7.31 -2.81
N THR A 194 -25.28 -7.44 -3.01
CA THR A 194 -24.69 -8.27 -4.07
C THR A 194 -23.38 -8.92 -3.59
N PRO A 195 -22.93 -10.02 -4.21
CA PRO A 195 -21.63 -10.62 -3.90
C PRO A 195 -20.46 -9.66 -4.13
N GLU A 196 -20.55 -8.73 -5.08
CA GLU A 196 -19.53 -7.70 -5.32
C GLU A 196 -19.43 -6.72 -4.14
N ALA A 197 -20.55 -6.41 -3.49
CA ALA A 197 -20.57 -5.59 -2.28
C ALA A 197 -19.87 -6.29 -1.11
N LEU A 198 -20.08 -7.61 -0.96
CA LEU A 198 -19.34 -8.41 0.03
C LEU A 198 -17.85 -8.47 -0.31
N LEU A 199 -17.51 -8.80 -1.57
CA LEU A 199 -16.12 -8.84 -2.04
C LEU A 199 -15.42 -7.51 -1.74
N LYS A 200 -16.05 -6.36 -1.97
CA LYS A 200 -15.45 -5.05 -1.66
C LYS A 200 -15.01 -4.91 -0.21
N VAL A 201 -15.73 -5.54 0.73
CA VAL A 201 -15.40 -5.53 2.17
C VAL A 201 -14.29 -6.53 2.48
N ILE A 202 -14.36 -7.76 1.95
CA ILE A 202 -13.42 -8.83 2.30
C ILE A 202 -12.16 -8.90 1.43
N ARG A 203 -12.11 -8.19 0.29
CA ARG A 203 -11.05 -8.31 -0.73
C ARG A 203 -9.64 -8.21 -0.17
N THR A 204 -9.38 -7.22 0.69
CA THR A 204 -8.06 -7.00 1.30
C THR A 204 -7.67 -8.04 2.34
N HIS A 205 -8.62 -8.90 2.73
CA HIS A 205 -8.42 -10.01 3.65
C HIS A 205 -8.29 -11.35 2.92
N LEU A 206 -8.55 -11.41 1.61
CA LEU A 206 -8.42 -12.65 0.82
C LEU A 206 -6.98 -12.93 0.39
N SER A 207 -6.10 -11.93 0.47
CA SER A 207 -4.70 -12.00 0.08
C SER A 207 -3.76 -11.67 1.27
N GLY A 208 -2.45 -11.81 1.08
CA GLY A 208 -1.41 -11.60 2.10
C GLY A 208 -1.44 -12.58 3.28
N SER A 209 -0.68 -12.26 4.33
CA SER A 209 -0.54 -13.09 5.53
C SER A 209 -1.89 -13.41 6.21
N GLU A 210 -2.01 -14.62 6.75
CA GLU A 210 -3.18 -15.00 7.56
C GLU A 210 -3.31 -14.07 8.77
N ARG A 211 -4.50 -13.52 8.95
CA ARG A 211 -4.82 -12.66 10.08
C ARG A 211 -5.56 -13.47 11.12
N PHE A 212 -5.29 -13.21 12.39
CA PHE A 212 -6.08 -13.79 13.47
C PHE A 212 -7.48 -13.19 13.45
N ILE A 213 -8.49 -14.01 13.17
CA ILE A 213 -9.89 -13.57 13.14
C ILE A 213 -10.51 -13.91 14.50
N HIS A 214 -10.83 -12.88 15.27
CA HIS A 214 -11.67 -13.03 16.45
C HIS A 214 -13.14 -13.11 16.00
N ALA A 215 -13.67 -14.32 15.87
CA ALA A 215 -15.09 -14.56 15.61
C ALA A 215 -15.81 -14.89 16.94
N PRO A 216 -16.75 -14.06 17.41
CA PRO A 216 -17.55 -14.40 18.59
C PRO A 216 -18.61 -15.45 18.23
N GLY A 217 -18.37 -16.70 18.61
CA GLY A 217 -19.28 -17.84 18.36
C GLY A 217 -19.18 -18.33 16.91
N GLY A 218 -18.63 -19.53 16.71
CA GLY A 218 -18.32 -20.09 15.39
C GLY A 218 -19.47 -20.03 14.38
N ALA A 219 -19.12 -19.89 13.11
CA ALA A 219 -20.05 -19.70 11.99
C ALA A 219 -21.14 -20.78 11.88
N ASP A 220 -20.82 -22.01 12.30
CA ASP A 220 -21.71 -23.17 12.23
C ASP A 220 -22.99 -23.02 13.07
N ASP A 221 -23.06 -22.07 14.02
CA ASP A 221 -24.23 -21.83 14.86
C ASP A 221 -24.95 -20.51 14.58
N LEU A 222 -24.52 -19.72 13.59
CA LEU A 222 -25.08 -18.38 13.35
C LEU A 222 -26.58 -18.44 13.01
N ALA A 223 -27.00 -19.40 12.19
CA ALA A 223 -28.40 -19.53 11.80
C ALA A 223 -29.31 -19.84 13.00
N ASN A 224 -28.86 -20.70 13.90
CA ASN A 224 -29.60 -21.03 15.12
C ASN A 224 -29.57 -19.87 16.12
N ALA A 225 -28.40 -19.24 16.32
CA ALA A 225 -28.25 -18.09 17.19
C ALA A 225 -29.13 -16.92 16.73
N TYR A 226 -29.21 -16.68 15.42
CA TYR A 226 -30.11 -15.69 14.84
C TYR A 226 -31.57 -16.05 15.05
N LYS A 227 -31.95 -17.32 14.80
CA LYS A 227 -33.33 -17.80 15.04
C LYS A 227 -33.74 -17.65 16.50
N GLN A 228 -32.84 -17.97 17.43
CA GLN A 228 -33.06 -17.82 18.86
C GLN A 228 -33.22 -16.34 19.23
N ARG A 229 -32.33 -15.47 18.72
CA ARG A 229 -32.41 -14.02 18.95
C ARG A 229 -33.71 -13.44 18.40
N LEU A 230 -34.12 -13.85 17.20
CA LEU A 230 -35.36 -13.41 16.59
C LEU A 230 -36.57 -13.80 17.45
N SER A 231 -36.61 -15.05 17.94
CA SER A 231 -37.67 -15.48 18.85
C SER A 231 -37.70 -14.67 20.15
N GLN A 232 -36.53 -14.33 20.71
CA GLN A 232 -36.43 -13.51 21.92
C GLN A 232 -36.92 -12.07 21.66
N THR A 233 -36.54 -11.47 20.53
CA THR A 233 -37.00 -10.14 20.12
C THR A 233 -38.51 -10.12 19.89
N GLN A 234 -39.06 -11.12 19.20
CA GLN A 234 -40.51 -11.25 19.00
C GLN A 234 -41.27 -11.36 20.33
N GLN A 235 -40.79 -12.18 21.26
CA GLN A 235 -41.38 -12.30 22.60
C GLN A 235 -41.33 -10.98 23.39
N MET A 236 -40.24 -10.21 23.24
CA MET A 236 -40.12 -8.90 23.86
C MET A 236 -41.09 -7.88 23.24
N LYS A 237 -41.20 -7.85 21.90
CA LYS A 237 -42.18 -6.99 21.19
C LYS A 237 -43.62 -7.28 21.67
N VAL A 238 -44.01 -8.55 21.74
CA VAL A 238 -45.33 -8.96 22.27
C VAL A 238 -45.51 -8.53 23.72
N SER A 239 -44.52 -8.81 24.58
CA SER A 239 -44.58 -8.45 26.00
C SER A 239 -44.67 -6.93 26.21
N TRP A 240 -44.09 -6.13 25.31
CA TRP A 240 -44.19 -4.68 25.34
C TRP A 240 -45.60 -4.22 24.97
N LEU A 241 -46.16 -4.69 23.84
CA LEU A 241 -47.49 -4.30 23.38
C LEU A 241 -48.61 -4.68 24.36
N GLU A 242 -48.47 -5.80 25.06
CA GLU A 242 -49.40 -6.20 26.13
C GLU A 242 -49.38 -5.23 27.33
N ALA A 243 -48.27 -4.52 27.54
CA ALA A 243 -48.06 -3.65 28.70
C ALA A 243 -48.14 -2.15 28.37
N SER A 244 -47.94 -1.74 27.11
CA SER A 244 -47.61 -0.34 26.77
C SER A 244 -48.68 0.66 27.18
N ALA A 245 -49.96 0.27 27.09
CA ALA A 245 -51.10 1.10 27.50
C ALA A 245 -51.07 1.49 29.00
N GLU A 246 -50.41 0.71 29.84
CA GLU A 246 -50.32 0.95 31.29
C GLU A 246 -49.01 1.64 31.70
N VAL A 247 -47.96 1.56 30.87
CA VAL A 247 -46.61 2.05 31.20
C VAL A 247 -46.59 3.54 31.54
N GLU A 248 -47.25 4.39 30.76
CA GLU A 248 -47.28 5.83 31.04
C GLU A 248 -47.87 6.14 32.41
N LYS A 249 -48.95 5.44 32.77
CA LYS A 249 -49.63 5.60 34.05
C LYS A 249 -48.77 5.09 35.20
N ILE A 250 -48.16 3.91 35.05
CA ILE A 250 -47.26 3.32 36.04
C ILE A 250 -46.09 4.27 36.33
N ILE A 251 -45.48 4.86 35.30
CA ILE A 251 -44.41 5.85 35.46
C ILE A 251 -44.92 7.14 36.12
N ALA A 252 -46.09 7.63 35.70
CA ALA A 252 -46.67 8.86 36.24
C ALA A 252 -47.00 8.76 37.75
N ASP A 253 -47.52 7.61 38.17
CA ASP A 253 -47.97 7.34 39.55
C ASP A 253 -46.83 6.90 40.49
N SER A 254 -45.64 6.63 39.95
CA SER A 254 -44.46 6.21 40.73
C SER A 254 -43.64 7.37 41.35
N GLY A 255 -42.73 7.01 42.26
CA GLY A 255 -41.76 7.91 42.90
C GLY A 255 -40.56 8.31 42.03
N ILE A 256 -40.54 7.93 40.74
CA ILE A 256 -39.41 8.20 39.86
C ILE A 256 -39.18 9.70 39.63
N ALA A 257 -37.91 10.08 39.49
CA ALA A 257 -37.54 11.46 39.19
C ALA A 257 -38.20 11.95 37.88
N LYS A 258 -38.97 13.05 37.98
CA LYS A 258 -39.71 13.63 36.84
C LYS A 258 -38.79 14.23 35.75
N ASN A 259 -37.48 14.30 35.97
CA ASN A 259 -36.50 14.58 34.94
C ASN A 259 -35.49 13.41 34.89
N PRO A 260 -35.37 12.66 33.77
CA PRO A 260 -35.99 12.92 32.47
C PRO A 260 -37.41 12.35 32.26
N TYR A 261 -38.01 11.65 33.24
CA TYR A 261 -39.34 11.02 33.12
C TYR A 261 -40.51 12.00 33.32
N ASN A 262 -40.57 13.01 32.46
CA ASN A 262 -41.65 14.02 32.46
C ASN A 262 -42.79 13.62 31.51
N LYS A 263 -43.91 14.35 31.59
CA LYS A 263 -45.12 14.17 30.76
C LYS A 263 -44.91 14.41 29.25
N ARG A 264 -43.71 14.80 28.81
CA ARG A 264 -43.36 14.98 27.40
C ARG A 264 -42.49 13.84 26.88
N ASN A 265 -41.47 13.44 27.64
CA ASN A 265 -40.48 12.44 27.21
C ASN A 265 -41.03 11.02 27.28
N VAL A 266 -41.77 10.68 28.34
CA VAL A 266 -42.28 9.31 28.53
C VAL A 266 -43.22 8.91 27.40
N PRO A 267 -44.23 9.72 27.01
CA PRO A 267 -45.09 9.37 25.88
C PRO A 267 -44.33 9.25 24.55
N ASN A 268 -43.31 10.08 24.33
CA ASN A 268 -42.47 10.01 23.13
C ASN A 268 -41.68 8.69 23.07
N TRP A 269 -41.07 8.27 24.19
CA TRP A 269 -40.36 6.99 24.25
C TRP A 269 -41.30 5.79 24.10
N VAL A 270 -42.48 5.84 24.74
CA VAL A 270 -43.51 4.80 24.60
C VAL A 270 -43.97 4.69 23.15
N SER A 271 -44.29 5.80 22.49
CA SER A 271 -44.66 5.81 21.07
C SER A 271 -43.59 5.18 20.17
N LYS A 272 -42.31 5.51 20.38
CA LYS A 272 -41.22 4.92 19.61
C LYS A 272 -41.07 3.41 19.86
N LEU A 273 -41.29 2.97 21.10
CA LEU A 273 -41.27 1.54 21.44
C LEU A 273 -42.47 0.80 20.87
N ASP A 274 -43.64 1.44 20.80
CA ASP A 274 -44.82 0.90 20.12
C ASP A 274 -44.58 0.78 18.62
N ASP A 275 -44.00 1.79 17.98
CA ASP A 275 -43.61 1.75 16.57
C ASP A 275 -42.60 0.62 16.32
N TRP A 276 -41.58 0.49 17.18
CA TRP A 276 -40.61 -0.61 17.13
C TRP A 276 -41.27 -1.97 17.32
N ALA A 277 -42.19 -2.11 18.27
CA ALA A 277 -42.85 -3.38 18.54
C ALA A 277 -43.80 -3.80 17.40
N ASN A 278 -44.40 -2.82 16.71
CA ASN A 278 -45.23 -3.04 15.52
C ASN A 278 -44.43 -3.13 14.21
N SER A 279 -43.13 -2.79 14.23
CA SER A 279 -42.25 -2.93 13.06
C SER A 279 -42.01 -4.39 12.68
N ASN A 280 -41.37 -4.61 11.52
CA ASN A 280 -41.07 -5.92 10.93
C ASN A 280 -40.75 -7.00 12.00
N PRO A 281 -41.57 -8.06 12.12
CA PRO A 281 -41.37 -9.12 13.11
C PRO A 281 -40.13 -9.98 12.82
N ASN A 282 -39.56 -9.87 11.62
CA ASN A 282 -38.36 -10.58 11.19
C ASN A 282 -37.05 -9.80 11.48
N SER A 283 -37.13 -8.65 12.17
CA SER A 283 -35.95 -7.88 12.56
C SER A 283 -35.49 -8.20 13.99
N ILE A 284 -34.17 -8.36 14.16
CA ILE A 284 -33.51 -8.49 15.46
C ILE A 284 -33.00 -7.15 16.01
N GLN A 285 -33.22 -6.03 15.29
CA GLN A 285 -32.73 -4.71 15.72
C GLN A 285 -33.47 -4.24 16.96
N ASN A 286 -32.71 -3.71 17.91
CA ASN A 286 -33.22 -3.09 19.13
C ASN A 286 -33.21 -1.56 18.99
N ILE A 287 -33.97 -0.88 19.86
CA ILE A 287 -34.02 0.58 19.93
C ILE A 287 -33.53 1.05 21.31
N ASP A 288 -32.79 2.17 21.34
CA ASP A 288 -32.14 2.71 22.55
C ASP A 288 -33.14 3.05 23.67
N GLU A 289 -34.38 3.40 23.31
CA GLU A 289 -35.44 3.70 24.27
C GLU A 289 -35.75 2.54 25.23
N LEU A 290 -35.46 1.28 24.86
CA LEU A 290 -35.61 0.13 25.77
C LEU A 290 -34.81 0.30 27.05
N GLU A 291 -33.60 0.90 26.98
CA GLU A 291 -32.76 1.11 28.15
C GLU A 291 -33.42 1.98 29.22
N ARG A 292 -34.34 2.87 28.82
CA ARG A 292 -35.07 3.78 29.72
C ARG A 292 -36.07 3.05 30.62
N PHE A 293 -36.42 1.81 30.30
CA PHE A 293 -37.45 1.04 31.01
C PHE A 293 -36.92 -0.24 31.67
N ARG A 294 -35.60 -0.42 31.75
CA ARG A 294 -35.00 -1.52 32.50
C ARG A 294 -35.24 -1.33 34.01
N SER A 295 -35.58 -2.40 34.73
CA SER A 295 -35.97 -2.30 36.13
C SER A 295 -34.87 -1.72 37.04
N SER A 296 -33.59 -2.02 36.77
CA SER A 296 -32.46 -1.45 37.53
C SER A 296 -32.35 0.08 37.42
N LEU A 297 -32.56 0.65 36.22
CA LEU A 297 -32.49 2.08 35.99
C LEU A 297 -33.68 2.80 36.62
N LEU A 298 -34.87 2.20 36.53
CA LEU A 298 -36.08 2.75 37.14
C LEU A 298 -35.95 2.82 38.68
N GLN A 299 -35.33 1.82 39.30
CA GLN A 299 -34.98 1.83 40.72
C GLN A 299 -33.94 2.91 41.05
N GLU A 300 -32.83 2.98 40.29
CA GLU A 300 -31.78 4.00 40.48
C GLU A 300 -32.33 5.43 40.40
N LYS A 301 -33.26 5.69 39.48
CA LYS A 301 -33.86 7.02 39.28
C LYS A 301 -35.01 7.32 40.25
N THR A 302 -35.36 6.40 41.15
CA THR A 302 -36.39 6.60 42.18
C THR A 302 -35.74 6.82 43.54
N LYS A 303 -35.50 8.10 43.88
CA LYS A 303 -34.84 8.48 45.16
C LYS A 303 -35.79 8.55 46.37
N LYS A 304 -37.10 8.69 46.13
CA LYS A 304 -38.14 8.82 47.17
C LYS A 304 -39.43 8.16 46.69
N GLY A 305 -40.07 7.36 47.54
CA GLY A 305 -41.28 6.60 47.18
C GLY A 305 -40.96 5.27 46.51
N ASN A 306 -41.99 4.59 46.01
CA ASN A 306 -41.83 3.29 45.36
C ASN A 306 -41.43 3.46 43.88
N PRO A 307 -40.47 2.67 43.38
CA PRO A 307 -40.13 2.63 41.97
C PRO A 307 -41.32 2.12 41.14
N PRO A 308 -41.39 2.48 39.84
CA PRO A 308 -42.37 1.90 38.94
C PRO A 308 -42.07 0.41 38.74
N GLU A 309 -43.05 -0.44 39.02
CA GLU A 309 -42.93 -1.90 38.95
C GLU A 309 -43.92 -2.47 37.94
N HIS A 310 -43.41 -3.27 37.01
CA HIS A 310 -44.20 -4.04 36.06
C HIS A 310 -43.37 -5.20 35.52
N LYS A 311 -43.99 -6.34 35.23
CA LYS A 311 -43.28 -7.54 34.71
C LYS A 311 -42.50 -7.25 33.41
N VAL A 312 -42.96 -6.27 32.62
CA VAL A 312 -42.29 -5.88 31.38
C VAL A 312 -40.92 -5.26 31.63
N PHE A 313 -40.71 -4.52 32.73
CA PHE A 313 -39.43 -3.87 33.03
C PHE A 313 -38.34 -4.89 33.38
N ASP A 314 -38.72 -5.97 34.07
CA ASP A 314 -37.81 -7.10 34.35
C ASP A 314 -37.52 -7.92 33.09
N LYS A 315 -38.51 -8.08 32.19
CA LYS A 315 -38.29 -8.69 30.87
C LYS A 315 -37.35 -7.86 30.00
N ILE A 316 -37.47 -6.52 30.03
CA ILE A 316 -36.56 -5.60 29.33
C ILE A 316 -35.13 -5.73 29.88
N GLU A 317 -34.98 -5.76 31.21
CA GLU A 317 -33.67 -5.97 31.86
C GLU A 317 -33.03 -7.28 31.38
N ALA A 318 -33.77 -8.40 31.46
CA ALA A 318 -33.28 -9.70 31.01
C ALA A 318 -32.96 -9.72 29.50
N PHE A 319 -33.76 -9.05 28.67
CA PHE A 319 -33.55 -8.96 27.22
C PHE A 319 -32.31 -8.14 26.86
N LEU A 320 -32.06 -7.02 27.54
CA LEU A 320 -30.88 -6.18 27.33
C LEU A 320 -29.58 -6.82 27.85
N GLN A 321 -29.67 -7.77 28.78
CA GLN A 321 -28.53 -8.56 29.25
C GLN A 321 -28.12 -9.70 28.30
N LEU A 322 -28.93 -10.00 27.27
CA LEU A 322 -28.56 -10.98 26.28
C LEU A 322 -27.32 -10.52 25.49
N PRO A 323 -26.33 -11.40 25.24
CA PRO A 323 -25.12 -11.02 24.51
C PRO A 323 -25.47 -10.46 23.13
N LYS A 324 -24.80 -9.41 22.67
CA LYS A 324 -25.05 -8.86 21.33
C LYS A 324 -24.71 -9.93 20.28
N LEU A 325 -25.64 -10.21 19.37
CA LEU A 325 -25.36 -11.09 18.24
C LEU A 325 -24.64 -10.29 17.15
N GLU A 326 -23.35 -10.56 17.00
CA GLU A 326 -22.47 -9.93 16.03
C GLU A 326 -22.58 -10.62 14.66
N VAL A 327 -23.76 -10.50 14.03
CA VAL A 327 -24.10 -11.20 12.77
C VAL A 327 -23.12 -10.83 11.65
N GLU A 328 -22.87 -9.53 11.46
CA GLU A 328 -21.97 -9.05 10.41
C GLU A 328 -20.55 -9.61 10.59
N GLN A 329 -19.96 -9.47 11.78
CA GLN A 329 -18.60 -9.94 12.06
C GLN A 329 -18.48 -11.47 11.92
N SER A 330 -19.51 -12.21 12.32
CA SER A 330 -19.54 -13.68 12.18
C SER A 330 -19.57 -14.11 10.72
N ILE A 331 -20.39 -13.45 9.89
CA ILE A 331 -20.45 -13.72 8.44
C ILE A 331 -19.14 -13.35 7.77
N LEU A 332 -18.56 -12.18 8.09
CA LEU A 332 -17.29 -11.74 7.54
C LEU A 332 -16.16 -12.71 7.89
N ALA A 333 -16.08 -13.16 9.14
CA ALA A 333 -15.10 -14.14 9.58
C ALA A 333 -15.17 -15.44 8.78
N HIS A 334 -16.38 -15.99 8.66
CA HIS A 334 -16.61 -17.21 7.88
C HIS A 334 -16.31 -17.01 6.39
N ALA A 335 -16.78 -15.90 5.81
CA ALA A 335 -16.57 -15.57 4.41
C ALA A 335 -15.08 -15.46 4.07
N ILE A 336 -14.30 -14.77 4.91
CA ILE A 336 -12.86 -14.64 4.72
C ILE A 336 -12.20 -16.02 4.74
N GLN A 337 -12.48 -16.85 5.76
CA GLN A 337 -11.85 -18.16 5.89
C GLN A 337 -12.23 -19.12 4.75
N ALA A 338 -13.52 -19.20 4.42
CA ALA A 338 -14.04 -20.07 3.38
C ALA A 338 -13.56 -19.64 1.99
N CYS A 339 -13.59 -18.33 1.69
CA CYS A 339 -13.14 -17.81 0.41
C CYS A 339 -11.62 -17.94 0.25
N ARG A 340 -10.80 -17.68 1.28
CA ARG A 340 -9.34 -17.91 1.22
C ARG A 340 -9.02 -19.37 0.91
N SER A 341 -9.67 -20.30 1.60
CA SER A 341 -9.49 -21.74 1.39
C SER A 341 -9.86 -22.15 -0.03
N LYS A 342 -11.00 -21.65 -0.53
CA LYS A 342 -11.48 -21.95 -1.89
C LYS A 342 -10.62 -21.31 -2.97
N LEU A 343 -10.12 -20.10 -2.74
CA LEU A 343 -9.20 -19.41 -3.63
C LEU A 343 -7.90 -20.21 -3.79
N ALA A 344 -7.30 -20.65 -2.68
CA ALA A 344 -6.12 -21.50 -2.69
C ALA A 344 -6.34 -22.83 -3.43
N GLU A 345 -7.47 -23.51 -3.17
CA GLU A 345 -7.83 -24.74 -3.87
C GLU A 345 -7.97 -24.52 -5.39
N THR A 346 -8.60 -23.42 -5.79
CA THR A 346 -8.86 -23.12 -7.21
C THR A 346 -7.54 -22.80 -7.94
N LYS A 347 -6.66 -21.99 -7.34
CA LYS A 347 -5.31 -21.73 -7.86
C LYS A 347 -4.50 -23.01 -8.01
N GLN A 348 -4.54 -23.89 -7.01
CA GLN A 348 -3.85 -25.17 -7.06
C GLN A 348 -4.36 -26.06 -8.21
N ARG A 349 -5.68 -26.14 -8.41
CA ARG A 349 -6.31 -26.91 -9.50
C ARG A 349 -5.93 -26.35 -10.88
N GLN A 350 -5.84 -25.03 -11.02
CA GLN A 350 -5.48 -24.35 -12.26
C GLN A 350 -3.96 -24.24 -12.48
N HIS A 351 -3.14 -24.68 -11.51
CA HIS A 351 -1.68 -24.57 -11.53
C HIS A 351 -1.19 -23.13 -11.64
N GLN A 352 -1.91 -22.23 -10.98
CA GLN A 352 -1.62 -20.81 -10.93
C GLN A 352 -1.01 -20.43 -9.58
N LEU A 353 -0.13 -19.43 -9.61
CA LEU A 353 0.45 -18.80 -8.42
C LEU A 353 0.28 -17.29 -8.54
N SER A 354 -0.09 -16.63 -7.45
CA SER A 354 0.04 -15.18 -7.35
C SER A 354 1.32 -14.78 -6.63
N PHE A 355 1.62 -13.48 -6.63
CA PHE A 355 2.78 -12.94 -5.92
C PHE A 355 2.77 -13.28 -4.42
N ASP A 356 1.61 -13.19 -3.78
CA ASP A 356 1.43 -13.56 -2.37
C ASP A 356 1.67 -15.06 -2.13
N ASP A 357 1.35 -15.91 -3.10
CA ASP A 357 1.60 -17.36 -3.00
C ASP A 357 3.09 -17.70 -3.08
N LEU A 358 3.90 -16.89 -3.75
CA LEU A 358 5.35 -17.09 -3.80
C LEU A 358 5.98 -16.91 -2.41
N LEU A 359 5.58 -15.84 -1.71
CA LEU A 359 6.02 -15.54 -0.34
C LEU A 359 5.51 -16.61 0.62
N SER A 360 4.18 -16.71 0.67
CA SER A 360 3.41 -17.94 0.77
C SER A 360 4.15 -19.25 1.05
N GLN A 361 4.54 -19.83 -0.08
CA GLN A 361 5.07 -21.17 -0.18
C GLN A 361 6.53 -21.24 0.24
N LEU A 362 7.34 -20.21 -0.04
CA LEU A 362 8.74 -20.23 0.37
C LEU A 362 8.85 -20.17 1.89
N ASP A 363 8.10 -19.29 2.55
CA ASP A 363 8.07 -19.20 4.02
C ASP A 363 7.62 -20.51 4.65
N LYS A 364 6.56 -21.15 4.12
CA LYS A 364 6.12 -22.48 4.56
C LYS A 364 7.16 -23.57 4.33
N ALA A 365 7.84 -23.55 3.18
CA ALA A 365 8.88 -24.52 2.85
C ALA A 365 10.07 -24.40 3.81
N LEU A 366 10.47 -23.18 4.18
CA LEU A 366 11.53 -22.94 5.15
C LEU A 366 11.11 -23.35 6.57
N LEU A 367 9.88 -23.04 6.99
CA LEU A 367 9.36 -23.44 8.31
C LEU A 367 9.23 -24.96 8.47
N SER A 368 9.00 -25.68 7.38
CA SER A 368 8.89 -27.13 7.34
C SER A 368 10.20 -27.85 6.98
N ASP A 369 11.30 -27.11 6.79
CA ASP A 369 12.63 -27.64 6.49
C ASP A 369 13.31 -28.18 7.76
N GLU A 370 12.74 -29.24 8.35
CA GLU A 370 13.22 -29.84 9.61
C GLU A 370 14.71 -30.25 9.54
N GLN A 371 15.19 -30.62 8.35
CA GLN A 371 16.58 -31.02 8.12
C GLN A 371 17.49 -29.84 7.72
N GLY A 372 16.93 -28.67 7.46
CA GLY A 372 17.68 -27.46 7.08
C GLY A 372 18.29 -27.50 5.67
N LEU A 373 17.90 -28.45 4.82
CA LEU A 373 18.52 -28.69 3.51
C LEU A 373 18.23 -27.54 2.53
N LEU A 374 16.97 -27.09 2.47
CA LEU A 374 16.59 -25.97 1.61
C LEU A 374 17.30 -24.70 2.09
N SER A 375 17.28 -24.46 3.38
CA SER A 375 17.89 -23.28 4.01
C SER A 375 19.41 -23.25 3.79
N GLU A 376 20.09 -24.39 3.93
CA GLU A 376 21.53 -24.52 3.67
C GLU A 376 21.86 -24.33 2.20
N ARG A 377 21.05 -24.87 1.29
CA ARG A 377 21.24 -24.70 -0.15
C ARG A 377 21.10 -23.24 -0.55
N ILE A 378 20.08 -22.55 -0.05
CA ILE A 378 19.87 -21.11 -0.31
C ILE A 378 21.03 -20.29 0.26
N ARG A 379 21.47 -20.53 1.51
CA ARG A 379 22.63 -19.85 2.09
C ARG A 379 23.94 -20.13 1.34
N SER A 380 24.08 -21.31 0.75
CA SER A 380 25.27 -21.67 -0.02
C SER A 380 25.30 -20.92 -1.36
N LEU A 381 24.13 -20.74 -1.98
CA LEU A 381 23.98 -19.90 -3.17
C LEU A 381 24.18 -18.42 -2.82
N PHE A 382 23.64 -17.96 -1.69
CA PHE A 382 23.70 -16.57 -1.26
C PHE A 382 24.25 -16.46 0.17
N PRO A 383 25.58 -16.45 0.36
CA PRO A 383 26.18 -16.31 1.69
C PRO A 383 25.85 -14.97 2.36
N VAL A 384 25.58 -13.93 1.56
CA VAL A 384 25.24 -12.59 2.02
C VAL A 384 23.99 -12.08 1.29
N ALA A 385 23.04 -11.53 2.05
CA ALA A 385 21.86 -10.86 1.56
C ALA A 385 21.80 -9.40 2.03
N MET A 386 21.51 -8.48 1.10
CA MET A 386 21.24 -7.07 1.35
C MET A 386 19.79 -6.76 0.99
N ILE A 387 19.01 -6.35 1.99
CA ILE A 387 17.62 -5.95 1.80
C ILE A 387 17.55 -4.44 1.74
N ASP A 388 17.27 -3.90 0.55
CA ASP A 388 17.01 -2.47 0.36
C ASP A 388 15.53 -2.15 0.65
N GLU A 389 15.27 -0.94 1.12
CA GLU A 389 13.93 -0.49 1.58
C GLU A 389 13.33 -1.42 2.64
N PHE A 390 14.15 -1.86 3.61
CA PHE A 390 13.70 -2.83 4.62
C PHE A 390 12.48 -2.37 5.43
N GLN A 391 12.27 -1.05 5.59
CA GLN A 391 11.08 -0.50 6.25
C GLN A 391 9.76 -0.84 5.55
N ASP A 392 9.81 -1.21 4.26
CA ASP A 392 8.64 -1.54 3.44
C ASP A 392 8.36 -3.05 3.36
N THR A 393 9.03 -3.84 4.21
CA THR A 393 8.82 -5.29 4.33
C THR A 393 7.61 -5.61 5.22
N ASP A 394 7.11 -6.85 5.08
CA ASP A 394 6.03 -7.41 5.88
C ASP A 394 6.53 -8.59 6.75
N PRO A 395 5.71 -9.11 7.69
CA PRO A 395 6.15 -10.17 8.60
C PRO A 395 6.61 -11.45 7.89
N GLN A 396 6.02 -11.77 6.73
CA GLN A 396 6.34 -12.98 5.98
C GLN A 396 7.67 -12.83 5.24
N GLN A 397 7.92 -11.67 4.62
CA GLN A 397 9.20 -11.36 3.99
C GLN A 397 10.34 -11.42 5.02
N TYR A 398 10.16 -10.80 6.18
CA TYR A 398 11.15 -10.85 7.26
C TYR A 398 11.38 -12.27 7.77
N SER A 399 10.30 -13.05 7.93
CA SER A 399 10.38 -14.46 8.34
C SER A 399 11.28 -15.29 7.42
N ILE A 400 11.15 -15.13 6.09
CA ILE A 400 12.00 -15.82 5.10
C ILE A 400 13.48 -15.52 5.35
N PHE A 401 13.85 -14.24 5.43
CA PHE A 401 15.26 -13.87 5.58
C PHE A 401 15.82 -14.19 6.98
N SER A 402 15.01 -14.04 8.03
CA SER A 402 15.41 -14.40 9.39
C SER A 402 15.68 -15.90 9.52
N GLN A 403 14.81 -16.76 8.98
CA GLN A 403 15.03 -18.22 8.98
C GLN A 403 16.30 -18.60 8.23
N LEU A 404 16.60 -17.91 7.13
CA LEU A 404 17.81 -18.15 6.36
C LEU A 404 19.08 -17.77 7.12
N TYR A 405 19.12 -16.62 7.81
CA TYR A 405 20.39 -16.02 8.26
C TYR A 405 20.55 -15.83 9.78
N SER A 406 19.48 -15.77 10.57
CA SER A 406 19.57 -15.34 11.99
C SER A 406 20.46 -16.20 12.88
N ASN A 407 20.51 -17.51 12.64
CA ASN A 407 21.32 -18.46 13.43
C ASN A 407 22.68 -18.78 12.80
N TYR A 408 23.08 -18.05 11.75
CA TYR A 408 24.27 -18.33 10.95
C TYR A 408 25.19 -17.09 10.92
N PRO A 409 25.97 -16.85 11.98
CA PRO A 409 26.78 -15.63 12.12
C PRO A 409 27.85 -15.47 11.04
N GLU A 410 28.27 -16.57 10.41
CA GLU A 410 29.21 -16.58 9.28
C GLU A 410 28.61 -16.05 7.96
N SER A 411 27.27 -16.00 7.87
CA SER A 411 26.53 -15.41 6.74
C SER A 411 26.17 -13.96 7.04
N GLY A 412 25.88 -13.17 6.02
CA GLY A 412 25.51 -11.76 6.18
C GLY A 412 24.03 -11.50 5.87
N LEU A 413 23.31 -10.84 6.78
CA LEU A 413 22.01 -10.25 6.49
C LEU A 413 22.04 -8.76 6.84
N PHE A 414 22.11 -7.92 5.82
CA PHE A 414 22.16 -6.47 5.99
C PHE A 414 20.81 -5.90 5.60
N MET A 415 20.12 -5.33 6.59
CA MET A 415 18.82 -4.69 6.43
C MET A 415 19.06 -3.19 6.32
N ILE A 416 18.79 -2.62 5.15
CA ILE A 416 19.06 -1.21 4.87
C ILE A 416 17.73 -0.49 4.62
N GLY A 417 17.46 0.54 5.40
CA GLY A 417 16.19 1.24 5.31
C GLY A 417 16.12 2.49 6.17
N ASP A 418 14.97 3.12 6.19
CA ASP A 418 14.66 4.23 7.07
C ASP A 418 13.22 4.11 7.59
N PRO A 419 13.00 3.84 8.89
CA PRO A 419 11.65 3.68 9.43
C PRO A 419 10.82 4.97 9.30
N LYS A 420 11.47 6.14 9.18
CA LYS A 420 10.80 7.43 8.97
C LYS A 420 10.14 7.55 7.59
N GLN A 421 10.51 6.67 6.65
CA GLN A 421 10.01 6.68 5.27
C GLN A 421 9.01 5.55 4.98
N ALA A 422 8.57 4.80 6.00
CA ALA A 422 7.60 3.70 5.84
C ALA A 422 6.19 4.23 5.48
N ILE A 423 5.89 4.30 4.18
CA ILE A 423 4.62 4.85 3.66
C ILE A 423 3.81 3.85 2.83
N TYR A 424 4.29 2.61 2.67
CA TYR A 424 3.65 1.57 1.84
C TYR A 424 2.65 0.66 2.59
N ALA A 425 2.05 1.13 3.70
CA ALA A 425 1.07 0.35 4.48
C ALA A 425 -0.12 -0.15 3.63
N PHE A 426 -0.53 0.60 2.61
CA PHE A 426 -1.59 0.19 1.67
C PHE A 426 -1.22 -1.00 0.76
N ARG A 427 0.07 -1.37 0.70
CA ARG A 427 0.60 -2.56 0.02
C ARG A 427 0.94 -3.70 0.97
N GLY A 428 0.65 -3.56 2.26
CA GLY A 428 0.89 -4.60 3.27
C GLY A 428 2.22 -4.47 4.03
N ALA A 429 3.06 -3.48 3.71
CA ALA A 429 4.25 -3.17 4.50
C ALA A 429 3.88 -2.89 5.97
N ASP A 430 4.68 -3.42 6.89
CA ASP A 430 4.39 -3.37 8.32
C ASP A 430 5.58 -2.82 9.11
N ILE A 431 5.44 -1.59 9.59
CA ILE A 431 6.45 -0.93 10.42
C ILE A 431 6.77 -1.74 11.70
N PHE A 432 5.83 -2.53 12.23
CA PHE A 432 6.10 -3.36 13.39
C PHE A 432 7.07 -4.50 13.08
N THR A 433 7.15 -4.94 11.82
CA THR A 433 8.16 -5.90 11.36
C THR A 433 9.55 -5.28 11.43
N TYR A 434 9.72 -4.03 10.98
CA TYR A 434 10.96 -3.29 11.14
C TYR A 434 11.34 -3.15 12.62
N ILE A 435 10.39 -2.72 13.47
CA ILE A 435 10.62 -2.55 14.91
C ILE A 435 11.04 -3.86 15.58
N ARG A 436 10.41 -4.97 15.21
CA ARG A 436 10.77 -6.31 15.68
C ARG A 436 12.19 -6.66 15.27
N ALA A 437 12.53 -6.51 13.99
CA ALA A 437 13.87 -6.79 13.49
C ALA A 437 14.94 -5.92 14.17
N ARG A 438 14.63 -4.64 14.42
CA ARG A 438 15.49 -3.72 15.17
C ARG A 438 15.77 -4.20 16.59
N LYS A 439 14.78 -4.81 17.26
CA LYS A 439 14.93 -5.39 18.60
C LYS A 439 15.72 -6.70 18.60
N GLU A 440 15.64 -7.47 17.52
CA GLU A 440 16.35 -8.75 17.37
C GLU A 440 17.82 -8.57 16.96
N VAL A 441 18.19 -7.43 16.36
CA VAL A 441 19.57 -7.12 15.96
C VAL A 441 20.26 -6.23 16.99
N THR A 442 21.44 -6.61 17.45
CA THR A 442 22.23 -5.85 18.44
C THR A 442 23.10 -4.75 17.81
N SER A 443 23.50 -4.89 16.54
CA SER A 443 24.41 -3.96 15.85
C SER A 443 23.67 -3.04 14.90
N HIS A 444 23.49 -1.78 15.30
CA HIS A 444 22.81 -0.75 14.50
C HIS A 444 23.82 0.26 13.96
N PHE A 445 23.62 0.67 12.72
CA PHE A 445 24.49 1.59 12.02
C PHE A 445 23.69 2.73 11.38
N ASN A 446 24.16 3.97 11.51
CA ASN A 446 23.49 5.12 10.92
C ASN A 446 24.38 5.83 9.90
N LEU A 447 23.75 6.30 8.82
CA LEU A 447 24.35 7.27 7.92
C LEU A 447 23.95 8.69 8.36
N THR A 448 24.94 9.51 8.70
CA THR A 448 24.69 10.83 9.33
C THR A 448 24.77 12.01 8.38
N THR A 449 25.32 11.88 7.17
CA THR A 449 25.54 13.02 6.27
C THR A 449 24.60 12.98 5.07
N ASN A 450 23.80 14.04 4.85
CA ASN A 450 22.97 14.22 3.65
C ASN A 450 23.80 14.81 2.49
N TRP A 451 23.74 14.15 1.33
CA TRP A 451 24.49 14.51 0.12
C TRP A 451 23.62 15.07 -1.01
N ARG A 452 22.31 15.21 -0.80
CA ARG A 452 21.34 15.56 -1.85
C ARG A 452 20.78 16.98 -1.75
N SER A 453 20.87 17.59 -0.58
CA SER A 453 20.19 18.86 -0.28
C SER A 453 21.16 19.96 0.11
N SER A 454 20.72 21.21 -0.03
CA SER A 454 21.45 22.38 0.48
C SER A 454 21.52 22.39 2.00
N SER A 455 22.50 23.11 2.56
CA SER A 455 22.67 23.23 4.02
C SER A 455 21.40 23.75 4.69
N ASP A 456 20.81 24.83 4.14
CA ASP A 456 19.59 25.45 4.66
C ASP A 456 18.39 24.49 4.65
N MET A 457 18.27 23.60 3.66
CA MET A 457 17.17 22.64 3.58
C MET A 457 17.32 21.53 4.62
N VAL A 458 18.56 21.06 4.85
CA VAL A 458 18.85 20.06 5.89
C VAL A 458 18.56 20.65 7.27
N GLU A 459 19.03 21.87 7.54
CA GLU A 459 18.81 22.56 8.81
C GLU A 459 17.32 22.82 9.07
N ALA A 460 16.57 23.32 8.08
CA ALA A 460 15.14 23.54 8.22
C ALA A 460 14.35 22.24 8.48
N SER A 461 14.77 21.14 7.83
CA SER A 461 14.14 19.83 8.04
C SER A 461 14.45 19.27 9.43
N ASN A 462 15.70 19.36 9.89
CA ASN A 462 16.09 18.95 11.24
C ASN A 462 15.30 19.73 12.30
N LEU A 463 15.26 21.06 12.19
CA LEU A 463 14.51 21.91 13.12
C LEU A 463 13.04 21.54 13.20
N LEU A 464 12.39 21.29 12.06
CA LEU A 464 10.96 20.93 12.02
C LEU A 464 10.65 19.67 12.83
N PHE A 465 11.53 18.67 12.77
CA PHE A 465 11.31 17.39 13.45
C PHE A 465 11.89 17.35 14.88
N GLU A 466 12.90 18.17 15.21
CA GLU A 466 13.41 18.33 16.58
C GLU A 466 12.44 19.08 17.51
N GLU A 467 11.68 20.05 16.97
CA GLU A 467 10.71 20.83 17.77
C GLU A 467 9.48 20.02 18.20
N ALA A 468 9.21 18.88 17.57
CA ALA A 468 8.12 18.00 17.96
C ALA A 468 8.57 17.06 19.10
N ASP A 469 7.81 17.00 20.19
CA ASP A 469 8.09 16.08 21.31
C ASP A 469 8.21 14.60 20.87
N LYS A 470 7.40 14.23 19.87
CA LYS A 470 7.35 12.89 19.26
C LYS A 470 7.08 13.04 17.77
N PRO A 471 8.12 13.29 16.94
CA PRO A 471 7.94 13.54 15.51
C PRO A 471 7.35 12.34 14.78
N PHE A 472 7.59 11.13 15.29
CA PHE A 472 7.05 9.88 14.76
C PHE A 472 6.24 9.14 15.83
N ILE A 473 5.18 8.46 15.40
CA ILE A 473 4.42 7.54 16.25
C ILE A 473 5.35 6.34 16.52
N TYR A 474 5.47 5.92 17.79
CA TYR A 474 6.48 4.95 18.29
C TYR A 474 7.91 5.49 18.45
N ASP A 475 8.05 6.73 18.92
CA ASP A 475 9.32 7.44 19.14
C ASP A 475 10.45 6.62 19.83
N ASP A 476 10.13 5.78 20.81
CA ASP A 476 11.10 4.88 21.47
C ASP A 476 11.79 3.90 20.48
N ASP A 477 11.05 3.51 19.44
CA ASP A 477 11.48 2.57 18.41
C ASP A 477 11.87 3.25 17.09
N ILE A 478 11.39 4.49 16.85
CA ILE A 478 11.63 5.30 15.64
C ILE A 478 12.11 6.70 16.07
N PRO A 479 13.34 6.84 16.59
CA PRO A 479 13.86 8.13 16.98
C PRO A 479 14.15 9.00 15.75
N PHE A 480 13.94 10.31 15.88
CA PHE A 480 14.49 11.26 14.93
C PHE A 480 15.94 11.59 15.30
N ILE A 481 16.87 11.33 14.38
CA ILE A 481 18.29 11.67 14.52
C ILE A 481 18.63 12.62 13.39
N CYS A 482 19.09 13.81 13.75
CA CYS A 482 19.52 14.83 12.81
C CYS A 482 20.65 14.34 11.92
N VAL A 483 20.64 14.85 10.69
CA VAL A 483 21.70 14.60 9.72
C VAL A 483 22.48 15.88 9.43
N ASP A 484 23.77 15.74 9.20
CA ASP A 484 24.66 16.81 8.81
C ASP A 484 24.56 17.09 7.30
N PRO A 485 24.62 18.35 6.86
CA PRO A 485 24.76 18.65 5.44
C PRO A 485 26.17 18.26 4.94
N SER A 486 26.25 17.79 3.69
CA SER A 486 27.56 17.49 3.09
C SER A 486 28.48 18.73 3.01
N PRO A 487 29.81 18.56 2.96
CA PRO A 487 30.74 19.69 2.84
C PRO A 487 30.51 20.57 1.62
N LYS A 488 29.82 20.09 0.58
CA LYS A 488 29.51 20.83 -0.64
C LYS A 488 28.10 21.44 -0.64
N ALA A 489 27.27 21.15 0.36
CA ALA A 489 25.87 21.57 0.42
C ALA A 489 25.70 23.10 0.45
N HIS A 490 26.66 23.85 0.99
CA HIS A 490 26.64 25.32 1.00
C HIS A 490 26.71 25.96 -0.40
N LYS A 491 27.13 25.18 -1.41
CA LYS A 491 27.19 25.63 -2.81
C LYS A 491 25.82 25.61 -3.48
N MET A 492 24.88 24.83 -2.95
CA MET A 492 23.52 24.73 -3.48
C MET A 492 22.70 25.94 -3.02
N GLN A 493 22.19 26.73 -3.97
CA GLN A 493 21.50 27.98 -3.67
C GLN A 493 20.32 28.22 -4.63
N TRP A 494 19.22 28.68 -4.05
CA TRP A 494 18.04 29.18 -4.74
C TRP A 494 17.99 30.71 -4.57
N GLN A 495 17.94 31.45 -5.67
CA GLN A 495 17.96 32.91 -5.69
C GLN A 495 16.82 33.49 -6.53
N LEU A 496 16.23 34.58 -6.04
CA LEU A 496 15.24 35.38 -6.75
C LEU A 496 15.64 36.86 -6.65
N ASN A 497 15.73 37.56 -7.79
CA ASN A 497 16.20 38.95 -7.88
C ASN A 497 17.62 39.17 -7.30
N GLY A 498 18.46 38.13 -7.29
CA GLY A 498 19.80 38.17 -6.69
C GLY A 498 19.84 37.89 -5.19
N ASP A 499 18.68 37.82 -4.53
CA ASP A 499 18.59 37.50 -3.11
C ASP A 499 18.42 35.99 -2.90
N LYS A 500 19.25 35.42 -2.01
CA LYS A 500 19.10 34.03 -1.56
C LYS A 500 17.74 33.87 -0.88
N GLN A 501 16.96 32.92 -1.35
CA GLN A 501 15.62 32.63 -0.86
C GLN A 501 15.67 31.57 0.25
N PRO A 502 14.70 31.57 1.18
CA PRO A 502 14.61 30.54 2.22
C PRO A 502 14.38 29.15 1.61
N ALA A 503 14.97 28.13 2.22
CA ALA A 503 14.80 26.73 1.80
C ALA A 503 13.38 26.22 2.06
N PHE A 504 12.74 26.67 3.14
CA PHE A 504 11.39 26.27 3.52
C PHE A 504 10.47 27.49 3.61
N THR A 505 9.34 27.46 2.91
CA THR A 505 8.32 28.52 2.95
C THR A 505 6.97 27.89 3.20
N ALA A 506 6.33 28.26 4.31
CA ALA A 506 4.98 27.81 4.65
C ALA A 506 3.95 28.88 4.22
N TRP A 507 2.92 28.45 3.51
CA TRP A 507 1.81 29.31 3.11
C TRP A 507 0.60 29.02 3.97
N LEU A 508 0.13 30.02 4.69
CA LEU A 508 -1.02 29.93 5.58
C LEU A 508 -2.21 30.66 4.96
N MET A 509 -3.32 29.95 4.82
CA MET A 509 -4.61 30.56 4.48
C MET A 509 -5.24 31.12 5.76
N GLU A 510 -5.50 32.43 5.79
CA GLU A 510 -6.21 33.05 6.90
C GLU A 510 -7.70 32.68 6.85
N ASP A 511 -8.22 32.09 7.92
CA ASP A 511 -9.65 31.87 8.13
C ASP A 511 -9.99 31.83 9.62
N GLU A 512 -11.10 32.47 10.01
CA GLU A 512 -11.56 32.56 11.40
C GLU A 512 -12.73 31.61 11.70
N ALA A 513 -13.37 31.00 10.69
CA ALA A 513 -14.68 30.33 10.84
C ALA A 513 -14.73 28.83 10.50
N GLY A 514 -13.58 28.21 10.24
CA GLY A 514 -13.47 26.78 9.92
C GLY A 514 -13.58 26.51 8.42
N LEU A 515 -12.44 26.18 7.81
CA LEU A 515 -12.33 25.90 6.38
C LEU A 515 -12.88 24.53 6.00
N LYS A 516 -13.70 24.48 4.94
CA LYS A 516 -14.01 23.23 4.26
C LYS A 516 -12.81 22.78 3.43
N LYS A 517 -12.54 21.47 3.45
CA LYS A 517 -11.43 20.85 2.69
C LYS A 517 -11.42 21.24 1.21
N GLY A 518 -12.58 21.29 0.56
CA GLY A 518 -12.68 21.62 -0.87
C GLY A 518 -12.23 23.06 -1.17
N ASP A 519 -12.60 24.01 -0.30
CA ASP A 519 -12.24 25.42 -0.46
C ASP A 519 -10.73 25.61 -0.26
N TYR A 520 -10.16 24.99 0.77
CA TYR A 520 -8.71 24.96 1.00
C TYR A 520 -7.95 24.42 -0.22
N LEU A 521 -8.36 23.26 -0.76
CA LEU A 521 -7.68 22.65 -1.90
C LEU A 521 -7.76 23.53 -3.16
N ASN A 522 -8.88 24.20 -3.40
CA ASN A 522 -9.03 25.14 -4.52
C ASN A 522 -8.08 26.34 -4.38
N VAL A 523 -8.03 26.95 -3.20
CA VAL A 523 -7.16 28.11 -2.94
C VAL A 523 -5.69 27.72 -3.05
N MET A 524 -5.28 26.61 -2.44
CA MET A 524 -3.89 26.15 -2.49
C MET A 524 -3.48 25.74 -3.91
N ALA A 525 -4.33 25.05 -4.67
CA ALA A 525 -4.02 24.70 -6.06
C ALA A 525 -3.82 25.94 -6.95
N LEU A 526 -4.66 26.97 -6.78
CA LEU A 526 -4.50 28.24 -7.47
C LEU A 526 -3.23 28.98 -7.03
N GLY A 527 -2.96 29.01 -5.73
CA GLY A 527 -1.74 29.60 -5.17
C GLY A 527 -0.49 28.93 -5.74
N THR A 528 -0.44 27.59 -5.73
CA THR A 528 0.68 26.81 -6.28
C THR A 528 0.90 27.13 -7.75
N ALA A 529 -0.16 27.14 -8.57
CA ALA A 529 -0.04 27.49 -9.98
C ALA A 529 0.45 28.93 -10.19
N THR A 530 0.02 29.86 -9.33
CA THR A 530 0.43 31.27 -9.39
C THR A 530 1.90 31.47 -9.02
N GLU A 531 2.42 30.75 -8.01
CA GLU A 531 3.87 30.83 -7.71
C GLU A 531 4.71 30.21 -8.80
N ILE A 532 4.29 29.06 -9.34
CA ILE A 532 5.03 28.42 -10.44
C ILE A 532 5.06 29.36 -11.66
N GLU A 533 3.93 30.00 -12.01
CA GLU A 533 3.88 31.02 -13.06
C GLU A 533 4.86 32.18 -12.78
N LYS A 534 4.84 32.72 -11.56
CA LYS A 534 5.74 33.80 -11.14
C LYS A 534 7.21 33.39 -11.21
N LEU A 535 7.56 32.19 -10.76
CA LEU A 535 8.92 31.67 -10.78
C LEU A 535 9.43 31.46 -12.20
N LEU A 536 8.61 30.86 -13.07
CA LEU A 536 8.98 30.65 -14.48
C LEU A 536 9.09 31.98 -15.21
N THR A 537 8.17 32.93 -14.98
CA THR A 537 8.24 34.27 -15.55
C THR A 537 9.51 35.02 -15.11
N ALA A 538 9.87 34.91 -13.82
CA ALA A 538 11.11 35.49 -13.30
C ALA A 538 12.35 34.77 -13.86
N SER A 539 12.27 33.47 -14.13
CA SER A 539 13.34 32.68 -14.74
C SER A 539 13.60 33.10 -16.18
N ASP A 540 12.54 33.33 -16.97
CA ASP A 540 12.64 33.85 -18.34
C ASP A 540 13.32 35.24 -18.39
N GLN A 541 13.21 36.01 -17.30
CA GLN A 541 13.87 37.30 -17.12
C GLN A 541 15.29 37.17 -16.53
N GLY A 542 15.76 35.96 -16.25
CA GLY A 542 17.06 35.69 -15.62
C GLY A 542 17.16 36.07 -14.15
N LEU A 543 16.01 36.26 -13.47
CA LEU A 543 15.91 36.70 -12.07
C LEU A 543 15.77 35.54 -11.10
N ALA A 544 15.19 34.41 -11.52
CA ALA A 544 15.06 33.18 -10.73
C ALA A 544 16.15 32.17 -11.14
N LYS A 545 17.06 31.84 -10.22
CA LYS A 545 18.20 30.96 -10.49
C LYS A 545 18.39 29.87 -9.44
N LEU A 546 18.69 28.67 -9.89
CA LEU A 546 19.13 27.53 -9.09
C LEU A 546 20.60 27.25 -9.43
N ASP A 547 21.49 27.35 -8.44
CA ASP A 547 22.93 27.14 -8.60
C ASP A 547 23.58 28.00 -9.71
N GLY A 548 23.01 29.19 -9.95
CA GLY A 548 23.47 30.13 -10.98
C GLY A 548 22.81 29.97 -12.35
N GLU A 549 22.07 28.89 -12.57
CA GLU A 549 21.35 28.60 -13.81
C GLU A 549 19.86 29.00 -13.69
N PRO A 550 19.21 29.49 -14.78
CA PRO A 550 17.79 29.80 -14.76
C PRO A 550 16.94 28.57 -14.42
N ILE A 551 15.94 28.72 -13.55
CA ILE A 551 15.00 27.65 -13.24
C ILE A 551 14.26 27.19 -14.50
N GLN A 552 14.21 25.88 -14.71
CA GLN A 552 13.44 25.24 -15.77
C GLN A 552 12.23 24.51 -15.17
N PRO A 553 11.16 24.24 -15.96
CA PRO A 553 10.00 23.48 -15.49
C PRO A 553 10.38 22.13 -14.87
N GLN A 554 11.41 21.46 -15.40
CA GLN A 554 11.92 20.19 -14.87
C GLN A 554 12.52 20.27 -13.45
N ASN A 555 12.83 21.48 -12.96
CA ASN A 555 13.32 21.69 -11.59
C ASN A 555 12.20 21.81 -10.56
N ILE A 556 10.93 21.88 -11.01
CA ILE A 556 9.77 22.05 -10.15
C ILE A 556 9.00 20.73 -10.07
N ALA A 557 8.79 20.23 -8.85
CA ALA A 557 7.93 19.09 -8.58
C ALA A 557 6.82 19.49 -7.60
N VAL A 558 5.59 19.03 -7.86
CA VAL A 558 4.47 19.20 -6.93
C VAL A 558 4.09 17.84 -6.37
N LEU A 559 4.30 17.67 -5.06
CA LEU A 559 3.90 16.46 -4.35
C LEU A 559 2.44 16.59 -3.91
N VAL A 560 1.65 15.55 -4.19
CA VAL A 560 0.22 15.48 -3.89
C VAL A 560 -0.11 14.12 -3.30
N ARG A 561 -1.12 14.05 -2.43
CA ARG A 561 -1.51 12.80 -1.75
C ARG A 561 -2.43 11.94 -2.61
N THR A 562 -3.25 12.56 -3.45
CA THR A 562 -4.28 11.86 -4.23
C THR A 562 -4.33 12.33 -5.69
N GLY A 563 -4.85 11.48 -6.58
CA GLY A 563 -5.10 11.85 -7.98
C GLY A 563 -6.08 13.02 -8.13
N HIS A 564 -7.00 13.19 -7.18
CA HIS A 564 -7.89 14.36 -7.15
C HIS A 564 -7.11 15.67 -6.94
N GLU A 565 -6.22 15.71 -5.94
CA GLU A 565 -5.34 16.86 -5.69
C GLU A 565 -4.44 17.14 -6.91
N ALA A 566 -3.88 16.08 -7.53
CA ALA A 566 -3.11 16.19 -8.77
C ALA A 566 -3.90 16.86 -9.90
N SER A 567 -5.15 16.42 -10.11
CA SER A 567 -6.05 16.97 -11.12
C SER A 567 -6.35 18.45 -10.85
N MET A 568 -6.56 18.85 -9.59
CA MET A 568 -6.82 20.24 -9.23
C MET A 568 -5.64 21.15 -9.56
N VAL A 569 -4.42 20.77 -9.16
CA VAL A 569 -3.20 21.53 -9.49
C VAL A 569 -2.97 21.57 -10.98
N ARG A 570 -3.13 20.45 -11.69
CA ARG A 570 -2.97 20.38 -13.15
C ARG A 570 -3.95 21.29 -13.89
N GLN A 571 -5.21 21.34 -13.46
CA GLN A 571 -6.20 22.25 -14.03
C GLN A 571 -5.83 23.72 -13.76
N ALA A 572 -5.34 24.04 -12.56
CA ALA A 572 -4.90 25.39 -12.23
C ALA A 572 -3.68 25.82 -13.08
N LEU A 573 -2.68 24.95 -13.24
CA LEU A 573 -1.52 25.17 -14.11
C LEU A 573 -1.92 25.32 -15.58
N SER A 574 -2.81 24.46 -16.07
CA SER A 574 -3.29 24.52 -17.45
C SER A 574 -4.04 25.82 -17.76
N LYS A 575 -4.80 26.37 -16.80
CA LYS A 575 -5.44 27.69 -16.93
C LYS A 575 -4.45 28.85 -17.05
N LYS A 576 -3.21 28.65 -16.56
CA LYS A 576 -2.08 29.58 -16.69
C LYS A 576 -1.20 29.29 -17.92
N GLY A 577 -1.59 28.34 -18.77
CA GLY A 577 -0.80 27.93 -19.93
C GLY A 577 0.45 27.10 -19.60
N ILE A 578 0.57 26.59 -18.37
CA ILE A 578 1.74 25.84 -17.91
C ILE A 578 1.50 24.34 -18.13
N ALA A 579 2.34 23.72 -18.95
CA ALA A 579 2.31 22.28 -19.17
C ALA A 579 2.76 21.53 -17.90
N SER A 580 2.09 20.42 -17.59
CA SER A 580 2.43 19.58 -16.44
C SER A 580 2.15 18.11 -16.74
N VAL A 581 2.94 17.23 -16.11
CA VAL A 581 2.82 15.77 -16.21
C VAL A 581 2.52 15.18 -14.84
N TYR A 582 1.54 14.27 -14.78
CA TYR A 582 1.25 13.49 -13.58
C TYR A 582 1.95 12.12 -13.68
N LEU A 583 3.10 11.98 -13.01
CA LEU A 583 3.94 10.77 -13.09
C LEU A 583 3.27 9.54 -12.48
N SER A 584 2.32 9.73 -11.56
CA SER A 584 1.60 8.63 -10.90
C SER A 584 0.26 8.31 -11.57
N ASN A 585 0.07 8.72 -12.83
CA ASN A 585 -1.18 8.44 -13.53
C ASN A 585 -1.37 6.92 -13.71
N ARG A 586 -2.45 6.38 -13.13
CA ARG A 586 -2.84 4.98 -13.26
C ARG A 586 -4.07 4.80 -14.16
N ASP A 587 -4.55 5.87 -14.76
CA ASP A 587 -5.68 5.80 -15.68
C ASP A 587 -5.30 4.95 -16.88
N SER A 588 -6.12 3.94 -17.16
CA SER A 588 -5.94 3.12 -18.34
C SER A 588 -6.13 3.95 -19.59
N VAL A 589 -5.37 3.65 -20.65
CA VAL A 589 -5.61 4.23 -21.98
C VAL A 589 -7.06 3.95 -22.45
N TYR A 590 -7.65 2.84 -22.00
CA TYR A 590 -9.06 2.49 -22.26
C TYR A 590 -10.08 3.42 -21.59
N ALA A 591 -9.69 4.15 -20.53
CA ALA A 591 -10.54 5.16 -19.90
C ALA A 591 -10.43 6.54 -20.56
N SER A 592 -9.54 6.70 -21.55
CA SER A 592 -9.37 7.95 -22.29
C SER A 592 -10.59 8.26 -23.17
N HIS A 593 -10.80 9.54 -23.47
CA HIS A 593 -11.84 9.96 -24.40
C HIS A 593 -11.65 9.43 -25.83
N ALA A 594 -10.43 9.04 -26.21
CA ALA A 594 -10.13 8.50 -27.54
C ALA A 594 -10.49 7.01 -27.67
N ALA A 595 -10.54 6.26 -26.57
CA ALA A 595 -10.78 4.82 -26.63
C ALA A 595 -12.18 4.44 -27.17
N PRO A 596 -13.29 5.09 -26.75
CA PRO A 596 -14.60 4.84 -27.34
C PRO A 596 -14.66 5.20 -28.83
N ASP A 597 -14.03 6.30 -29.23
CA ASP A 597 -13.99 6.75 -30.64
C ASP A 597 -13.23 5.73 -31.51
N LEU A 598 -12.06 5.25 -31.04
CA LEU A 598 -11.31 4.22 -31.72
C LEU A 598 -12.07 2.89 -31.77
N ALA A 599 -12.74 2.49 -30.69
CA ALA A 599 -13.56 1.28 -30.67
C ALA A 599 -14.71 1.36 -31.69
N MET A 600 -15.34 2.54 -31.81
CA MET A 600 -16.39 2.79 -32.79
C MET A 600 -15.86 2.74 -34.23
N PHE A 601 -14.68 3.34 -34.48
CA PHE A 601 -14.01 3.26 -35.78
C PHE A 601 -13.67 1.81 -36.15
N LEU A 602 -13.04 1.06 -35.26
CA LEU A 602 -12.71 -0.35 -35.49
C LEU A 602 -13.96 -1.22 -35.68
N PHE A 603 -15.03 -0.96 -34.92
CA PHE A 603 -16.30 -1.64 -35.10
C PHE A 603 -16.89 -1.38 -36.50
N ALA A 604 -16.82 -0.14 -36.99
CA ALA A 604 -17.25 0.24 -38.32
C ALA A 604 -16.39 -0.39 -39.43
N CYS A 605 -15.07 -0.53 -39.25
CA CYS A 605 -14.22 -1.26 -40.19
C CYS A 605 -14.65 -2.73 -40.32
N LEU A 606 -14.92 -3.43 -39.21
CA LEU A 606 -15.36 -4.83 -39.25
C LEU A 606 -16.77 -5.01 -39.86
N HIS A 607 -17.65 -4.04 -39.58
CA HIS A 607 -19.05 -4.02 -40.00
C HIS A 607 -19.29 -2.94 -41.06
N ASN A 608 -18.42 -2.86 -42.06
CA ASN A 608 -18.46 -1.86 -43.13
C ASN A 608 -19.76 -1.83 -43.96
N HIS A 609 -20.62 -2.85 -43.85
CA HIS A 609 -21.96 -2.87 -44.45
C HIS A 609 -23.06 -2.27 -43.56
N ASP A 610 -22.77 -2.02 -42.28
CA ASP A 610 -23.67 -1.30 -41.37
C ASP A 610 -23.44 0.20 -41.52
N GLU A 611 -24.29 0.85 -42.32
CA GLU A 611 -24.20 2.29 -42.54
C GLU A 611 -24.30 3.10 -41.25
N SER A 612 -25.02 2.62 -40.24
CA SER A 612 -25.14 3.33 -38.97
C SER A 612 -23.82 3.33 -38.22
N ALA A 613 -23.09 2.21 -38.26
CA ALA A 613 -21.76 2.10 -37.67
C ALA A 613 -20.76 3.04 -38.35
N VAL A 614 -20.74 3.06 -39.69
CA VAL A 614 -19.85 3.94 -40.47
C VAL A 614 -20.20 5.42 -40.28
N ARG A 615 -21.48 5.78 -40.21
CA ARG A 615 -21.88 7.17 -39.89
C ARG A 615 -21.47 7.57 -38.47
N ALA A 616 -21.62 6.66 -37.51
CA ALA A 616 -21.23 6.92 -36.13
C ALA A 616 -19.71 7.12 -36.01
N SER A 617 -18.89 6.30 -36.69
CA SER A 617 -17.44 6.48 -36.70
C SER A 617 -17.03 7.79 -37.36
N LEU A 618 -17.59 8.17 -38.50
CA LEU A 618 -17.29 9.46 -39.16
C LEU A 618 -17.62 10.68 -38.28
N GLY A 619 -18.63 10.56 -37.41
CA GLY A 619 -19.03 11.59 -36.46
C GLY A 619 -18.17 11.68 -35.19
N CYS A 620 -17.20 10.79 -34.99
CA CYS A 620 -16.37 10.78 -33.80
C CYS A 620 -15.30 11.90 -33.81
N LYS A 621 -14.80 12.29 -32.64
CA LYS A 621 -13.79 13.36 -32.53
C LYS A 621 -12.43 12.92 -33.05
N LEU A 622 -12.16 11.61 -33.05
CA LEU A 622 -10.92 11.03 -33.55
C LEU A 622 -10.71 11.34 -35.04
N LEU A 623 -11.74 11.23 -35.87
CA LEU A 623 -11.66 11.57 -37.30
C LEU A 623 -11.74 13.07 -37.56
N GLY A 624 -12.38 13.82 -36.66
CA GLY A 624 -12.36 15.29 -36.68
C GLY A 624 -13.03 15.92 -37.91
N LEU A 625 -13.93 15.19 -38.58
CA LEU A 625 -14.58 15.65 -39.81
C LEU A 625 -15.50 16.86 -39.54
N PRO A 626 -15.41 17.94 -40.34
CA PRO A 626 -16.31 19.08 -40.21
C PRO A 626 -17.77 18.68 -40.43
N LEU A 627 -18.70 19.32 -39.69
CA LEU A 627 -20.14 19.08 -39.84
C LEU A 627 -20.65 19.31 -41.28
N GLY A 628 -20.04 20.23 -42.02
CA GLY A 628 -20.38 20.48 -43.43
C GLY A 628 -20.07 19.29 -44.34
N GLU A 629 -18.95 18.60 -44.11
CA GLU A 629 -18.56 17.41 -44.87
C GLU A 629 -19.44 16.21 -44.54
N LEU A 630 -19.76 16.00 -43.25
CA LEU A 630 -20.71 14.97 -42.82
C LEU A 630 -22.09 15.18 -43.43
N ASN A 631 -22.56 16.43 -43.53
CA ASN A 631 -23.83 16.75 -44.19
C ASN A 631 -23.77 16.53 -45.71
N ALA A 632 -22.64 16.84 -46.36
CA ALA A 632 -22.46 16.59 -47.78
C ALA A 632 -22.49 15.09 -48.12
N LEU A 633 -21.87 14.25 -47.29
CA LEU A 633 -21.89 12.78 -47.44
C LEU A 633 -23.30 12.18 -47.34
N GLN A 634 -24.26 12.86 -46.69
CA GLN A 634 -25.66 12.42 -46.67
C GLN A 634 -26.41 12.72 -47.97
N GLN A 635 -25.92 13.67 -48.76
CA GLN A 635 -26.58 14.18 -49.97
C GLN A 635 -25.95 13.64 -51.26
N ASP A 636 -24.75 13.06 -51.18
CA ASP A 636 -23.99 12.52 -52.31
C ASP A 636 -23.77 11.01 -52.15
N GLU A 637 -24.55 10.22 -52.89
CA GLU A 637 -24.49 8.76 -52.86
C GLU A 637 -23.15 8.21 -53.37
N LEU A 638 -22.51 8.87 -54.35
CA LEU A 638 -21.23 8.43 -54.89
C LEU A 638 -20.10 8.66 -53.88
N ALA A 639 -20.13 9.79 -53.19
CA ALA A 639 -19.20 10.06 -52.11
C ALA A 639 -19.39 9.08 -50.95
N TRP A 640 -20.64 8.73 -50.61
CA TRP A 640 -20.93 7.71 -49.60
C TRP A 640 -20.41 6.32 -49.99
N GLU A 641 -20.62 5.89 -51.23
CA GLU A 641 -20.10 4.61 -51.73
C GLU A 641 -18.57 4.55 -51.68
N SER A 642 -17.88 5.66 -51.99
CA SER A 642 -16.43 5.76 -51.85
C SER A 642 -15.97 5.53 -50.41
N VAL A 643 -16.67 6.09 -49.43
CA VAL A 643 -16.33 5.90 -48.00
C VAL A 643 -16.57 4.45 -47.58
N ILE A 644 -17.66 3.81 -48.03
CA ILE A 644 -17.90 2.39 -47.73
C ILE A 644 -16.79 1.50 -48.33
N ASN A 645 -16.33 1.81 -49.54
CA ASN A 645 -15.20 1.11 -50.16
C ASN A 645 -13.90 1.32 -49.38
N GLU A 646 -13.64 2.54 -48.90
CA GLU A 646 -12.49 2.83 -48.03
C GLU A 646 -12.52 2.01 -46.74
N TYR A 647 -13.69 1.89 -46.09
CA TYR A 647 -13.86 1.03 -44.91
C TYR A 647 -13.70 -0.47 -45.24
N ALA A 648 -14.06 -0.89 -46.45
CA ALA A 648 -13.78 -2.25 -46.94
C ALA A 648 -12.28 -2.50 -47.08
N GLU A 649 -11.54 -1.54 -47.64
CA GLU A 649 -10.07 -1.60 -47.73
C GLU A 649 -9.44 -1.68 -46.33
N TYR A 650 -9.90 -0.88 -45.36
CA TYR A 650 -9.41 -0.96 -43.98
C TYR A 650 -9.62 -2.34 -43.35
N LYS A 651 -10.76 -2.99 -43.64
CA LYS A 651 -11.03 -4.35 -43.18
C LYS A 651 -10.06 -5.36 -43.79
N ASP A 652 -9.81 -5.25 -45.09
CA ASP A 652 -8.88 -6.16 -45.79
C ASP A 652 -7.45 -5.98 -45.27
N TYR A 653 -7.01 -4.74 -45.08
CA TYR A 653 -5.72 -4.42 -44.47
C TYR A 653 -5.59 -4.99 -43.05
N TRP A 654 -6.60 -4.79 -42.20
CA TRP A 654 -6.64 -5.39 -40.86
C TRP A 654 -6.54 -6.91 -40.95
N GLN A 655 -7.31 -7.58 -41.79
CA GLN A 655 -7.28 -9.04 -41.90
C GLN A 655 -5.91 -9.57 -42.36
N GLN A 656 -5.22 -8.84 -43.23
CA GLN A 656 -3.95 -9.28 -43.80
C GLN A 656 -2.74 -8.99 -42.89
N PHE A 657 -2.74 -7.84 -42.20
CA PHE A 657 -1.55 -7.36 -41.49
C PHE A 657 -1.76 -7.10 -39.99
N GLY A 658 -3.01 -7.13 -39.51
CA GLY A 658 -3.42 -6.80 -38.15
C GLY A 658 -3.80 -5.31 -37.98
N VAL A 659 -4.39 -4.96 -36.83
CA VAL A 659 -4.90 -3.60 -36.54
C VAL A 659 -3.81 -2.53 -36.50
N MET A 660 -2.59 -2.90 -36.11
CA MET A 660 -1.48 -1.97 -35.88
C MET A 660 -0.56 -1.79 -37.09
N ALA A 661 -0.78 -2.55 -38.16
CA ALA A 661 -0.02 -2.48 -39.40
C ALA A 661 -0.66 -1.48 -40.35
#